data_AF-K9G294-F1
#
_entry.id   AF-K9G294-F1
#
_cell.length_a   1.000
_cell.length_b   1.000
_cell.length_c   1.000
_cell.angle_alpha   90.00
_cell.angle_beta   90.00
_cell.angle_gamma   90.00
#
_symmetry.space_group_name_H-M   'P 1'
#
loop_
_entity.id
_entity.type
_entity.pdbx_description
1 polymer ?
#
loop_
_entity_poly.entity_id
_entity_poly.type
_entity_poly.pdbx_seq_one_letter_code
_entity_poly.pdbx_strand_id
1 'polypeptide(L)'
;MGSDAISALYDSLRSQSKPSSVAPVLRFFHSVCAAAQNHSFSSVASSFRGLCRNDNVNWGQVVFLTTCVIAMTGCGFLSSLVRPRRLGSKTSRGQRSAARKSSTKSSKTLSSSEEDDYEDEDYDSNASLRHGTNPNYKAKDWPSDTQQQSSDAFETDPGILRKFTTFNSYTTSVATYPAIRTFYSPHPHLARLPTKPTPVPLIVVVHGLGGSLAQFHHLLTSLSNIASCFGIDLPGCGLSKFAPTDWNAYTVEALSELLAEAIDQHRDRASGQEIILVGHSLGCSLSALLASSTSSIGAKVKEHIIGLVAVCPRAEPPSAEDATKFRRALYIPDPIFDLWRRWDRRGGEQSASVMRMVGVAADVETRHLQVRFNKQSRTPVWRRMAWGTLPIYENGGHPIGGLPGQQVWAGIRVPVLLVAGETDSVTKPAEVQMLLKFFGDASAHTTIDTKDSSIIPDASRVHDQMSTPVGNLVNENVFGVQVSEKYLEIGQRKRVVKSAILPAASHALLYDRATYRTLAGIIQDFLSSNVDKRLGLGWQLQHMNTSGKWDVKNLAKWKKVAPVSERIANTFAALKMLREVDEEHNPATFSAKYRDRIYAVIDISHESPVYNPTELEKGGICYYKHPTISKIPPTPDETRDFIALVNSIQKDIDKKMEQRTEEEKLLPRPVVGVHCHYGYNRTGFMIACYLIEHLGFGVQDAIDEFNRCRPPGIRHGHFINTLFRLFDFDPAHLDAQRLSLSNPYPSTPRQVAKMGGVTVRDVDAQKFISAYSAFLKRQGKLPIPGWVDTVKTSASNELPPQDADWFYVRAAACARHIYMRKTVGVGRLRKAHGSTKNRGSRPAHHVDASGSVDRKALQALEKIGVLETDEEKGGRRITQSGQRDLDRIAKTTVDEEEESDEE
;
A
#
# COMPACT_ATOMS: atom_id res chain seq x y z
N MET A 1 -45.78 42.08 58.69
CA MET A 1 -44.58 42.93 58.82
C MET A 1 -43.73 42.65 57.58
N GLY A 2 -44.06 43.21 56.42
CA GLY A 2 -44.06 44.65 56.11
C GLY A 2 -42.74 44.89 55.34
N SER A 3 -42.72 44.64 54.03
CA SER A 3 -42.75 45.65 52.94
C SER A 3 -41.73 46.79 53.01
N ASP A 4 -41.06 47.02 54.14
CA ASP A 4 -40.16 48.16 54.32
C ASP A 4 -38.68 47.78 54.06
N ALA A 5 -38.33 46.49 54.13
CA ALA A 5 -36.97 46.03 53.81
C ALA A 5 -36.68 46.02 52.30
N ILE A 6 -37.71 45.91 51.46
CA ILE A 6 -37.56 45.89 49.99
C ILE A 6 -37.57 47.32 49.42
N SER A 7 -38.30 48.25 50.04
CA SER A 7 -38.30 49.66 49.62
C SER A 7 -36.95 50.35 49.92
N ALA A 8 -36.31 50.05 51.05
CA ALA A 8 -34.99 50.60 51.40
C ALA A 8 -33.86 50.12 50.47
N LEU A 9 -33.97 48.89 49.94
CA LEU A 9 -33.04 48.34 48.96
C LEU A 9 -33.23 48.94 47.57
N TYR A 10 -34.46 49.31 47.23
CA TYR A 10 -34.81 49.97 45.96
C TYR A 10 -34.32 51.43 45.90
N ASP A 11 -34.38 52.16 47.01
CA ASP A 11 -33.88 53.55 47.07
C ASP A 11 -32.34 53.64 47.16
N SER A 12 -31.68 52.63 47.75
CA SER A 12 -30.21 52.55 47.76
C SER A 12 -29.62 52.29 46.36
N LEU A 13 -30.37 51.59 45.50
CA LEU A 13 -29.98 51.30 44.11
C LEU A 13 -30.25 52.46 43.14
N ARG A 14 -30.99 53.50 43.55
CA ARG A 14 -31.36 54.62 42.68
C ARG A 14 -30.44 55.83 42.80
N SER A 15 -29.60 55.92 43.84
CA SER A 15 -28.78 57.11 44.12
C SER A 15 -27.30 57.02 43.75
N GLN A 16 -26.83 55.92 43.15
CA GLN A 16 -25.45 55.86 42.62
C GLN A 16 -25.41 55.66 41.10
N SER A 17 -24.99 56.72 40.45
CA SER A 17 -24.76 56.85 39.01
C SER A 17 -23.54 56.04 38.54
N LYS A 18 -23.78 55.00 37.73
CA LYS A 18 -22.93 54.54 36.60
C LYS A 18 -23.63 53.38 35.83
N PRO A 19 -23.52 53.30 34.48
CA PRO A 19 -24.42 52.48 33.66
C PRO A 19 -23.93 51.02 33.54
N SER A 20 -24.81 50.05 33.83
CA SER A 20 -24.54 48.60 33.76
C SER A 20 -25.19 47.92 32.54
N SER A 21 -24.57 46.79 32.15
CA SER A 21 -24.51 46.15 30.83
C SER A 21 -25.72 45.34 30.35
N VAL A 22 -26.92 45.55 30.89
CA VAL A 22 -28.09 44.66 30.62
C VAL A 22 -29.06 45.24 29.59
N ALA A 23 -29.08 46.56 29.40
CA ALA A 23 -29.89 47.24 28.40
C ALA A 23 -29.59 46.86 26.92
N PRO A 24 -28.34 46.57 26.51
CA PRO A 24 -28.04 46.14 25.15
C PRO A 24 -28.56 44.73 24.84
N VAL A 25 -28.53 43.84 25.83
CA VAL A 25 -28.93 42.43 25.70
C VAL A 25 -30.45 42.31 25.51
N LEU A 26 -31.23 43.10 26.25
CA LEU A 26 -32.69 43.17 26.07
C LEU A 26 -33.09 43.79 24.72
N ARG A 27 -32.38 44.83 24.24
CA ARG A 27 -32.63 45.41 22.90
C ARG A 27 -32.25 44.46 21.78
N PHE A 28 -31.17 43.68 21.95
CA PHE A 28 -30.76 42.66 20.99
C PHE A 28 -31.76 41.50 20.95
N PHE A 29 -32.26 41.05 22.10
CA PHE A 29 -33.30 40.02 22.19
C PHE A 29 -34.60 40.44 21.50
N HIS A 30 -35.04 41.69 21.69
CA HIS A 30 -36.19 42.25 20.98
C HIS A 30 -35.96 42.37 19.46
N SER A 31 -34.75 42.72 19.03
CA SER A 31 -34.37 42.83 17.61
C SER A 31 -34.32 41.46 16.91
N VAL A 32 -33.81 40.42 17.60
CA VAL A 32 -33.78 39.04 17.11
C VAL A 32 -35.19 38.44 17.06
N CYS A 33 -36.05 38.73 18.04
CA CYS A 33 -37.46 38.33 18.00
C CYS A 33 -38.23 39.02 16.86
N ALA A 34 -37.93 40.28 16.55
CA ALA A 34 -38.50 41.00 15.41
C ALA A 34 -37.98 40.46 14.06
N ALA A 35 -36.69 40.08 13.98
CA ALA A 35 -36.11 39.48 12.78
C ALA A 35 -36.62 38.05 12.50
N ALA A 36 -36.98 37.30 13.55
CA ALA A 36 -37.55 35.95 13.45
C ALA A 36 -39.01 35.91 12.94
N GLN A 37 -39.66 37.07 12.75
CA GLN A 37 -40.98 37.18 12.12
C GLN A 37 -40.93 37.27 10.59
N ASN A 38 -39.74 37.37 9.98
CA ASN A 38 -39.59 37.32 8.53
C ASN A 38 -39.56 35.89 7.99
N HIS A 39 -40.30 35.65 6.90
CA HIS A 39 -40.65 34.34 6.32
C HIS A 39 -39.50 33.41 5.88
N SER A 40 -38.23 33.78 6.08
CA SER A 40 -37.06 33.01 5.62
C SER A 40 -36.45 32.04 6.65
N PHE A 41 -36.97 31.95 7.89
CA PHE A 41 -36.42 31.10 8.97
C PHE A 41 -37.47 30.24 9.70
N SER A 42 -38.39 29.60 8.96
CA SER A 42 -39.48 28.81 9.55
C SER A 42 -39.03 27.61 10.40
N SER A 43 -37.88 26.99 10.08
CA SER A 43 -37.33 25.82 10.79
C SER A 43 -36.66 26.13 12.13
N VAL A 44 -36.18 27.36 12.34
CA VAL A 44 -35.53 27.79 13.60
C VAL A 44 -36.59 28.35 14.55
N ALA A 45 -37.60 29.04 13.99
CA ALA A 45 -38.73 29.55 14.74
C ALA A 45 -39.58 28.45 15.39
N SER A 46 -39.67 27.25 14.80
CA SER A 46 -40.41 26.10 15.38
C SER A 46 -39.72 25.51 16.61
N SER A 47 -38.40 25.44 16.62
CA SER A 47 -37.61 24.92 17.75
C SER A 47 -37.62 25.86 18.95
N PHE A 48 -37.60 27.18 18.71
CA PHE A 48 -37.77 28.19 19.76
C PHE A 48 -39.20 28.23 20.31
N ARG A 49 -40.22 27.99 19.48
CA ARG A 49 -41.63 27.95 19.92
C ARG A 49 -41.94 26.76 20.84
N GLY A 50 -41.17 25.65 20.74
CA GLY A 50 -41.27 24.50 21.63
C GLY A 50 -40.62 24.71 23.00
N LEU A 51 -39.55 25.51 23.07
CA LEU A 51 -38.84 25.85 24.31
C LEU A 51 -39.60 26.83 25.21
N CYS A 52 -40.47 27.66 24.64
CA CYS A 52 -41.28 28.63 25.39
C CYS A 52 -42.65 28.11 25.86
N ARG A 53 -42.96 26.82 25.65
CA ARG A 53 -44.30 26.26 25.97
C ARG A 53 -44.38 25.51 27.31
N ASN A 54 -43.25 25.28 27.98
CA ASN A 54 -43.21 24.70 29.31
C ASN A 54 -42.59 25.73 30.28
N ASP A 55 -43.34 26.12 31.32
CA ASP A 55 -42.98 27.14 32.31
C ASP A 55 -41.82 26.75 33.27
N ASN A 56 -40.86 25.96 32.81
CA ASN A 56 -39.58 25.72 33.50
C ASN A 56 -38.42 25.88 32.50
N VAL A 57 -38.02 27.12 32.29
CA VAL A 57 -36.87 27.45 31.44
C VAL A 57 -35.59 27.17 32.21
N ASN A 58 -34.83 26.15 31.79
CA ASN A 58 -33.48 25.90 32.30
C ASN A 58 -32.53 26.96 31.74
N TRP A 59 -32.30 28.00 32.53
CA TRP A 59 -31.42 29.14 32.21
C TRP A 59 -29.99 28.72 31.82
N GLY A 60 -29.49 27.56 32.28
CA GLY A 60 -28.18 27.04 31.91
C GLY A 60 -28.08 26.63 30.43
N GLN A 61 -29.14 26.04 29.87
CA GLN A 61 -29.18 25.68 28.44
C GLN A 61 -29.36 26.90 27.54
N VAL A 62 -30.11 27.90 28.01
CA VAL A 62 -30.32 29.16 27.28
C VAL A 62 -29.02 29.97 27.24
N VAL A 63 -28.30 30.08 28.36
CA VAL A 63 -26.98 30.75 28.43
C VAL A 63 -25.95 30.02 27.57
N PHE A 64 -25.94 28.68 27.57
CA PHE A 64 -25.03 27.90 26.73
C PHE A 64 -25.31 28.10 25.23
N LEU A 65 -26.58 28.03 24.80
CA LEU A 65 -26.97 28.23 23.40
C LEU A 65 -26.72 29.68 22.93
N THR A 66 -26.96 30.67 23.78
CA THR A 66 -26.64 32.08 23.46
C THR A 66 -25.14 32.33 23.39
N THR A 67 -24.33 31.70 24.26
CA THR A 67 -22.86 31.80 24.19
C THR A 67 -22.32 31.15 22.91
N CYS A 68 -22.86 30.01 22.49
CA CYS A 68 -22.52 29.38 21.21
C CYS A 68 -22.92 30.23 20.00
N VAL A 69 -24.08 30.90 20.03
CA VAL A 69 -24.51 31.80 18.96
C VAL A 69 -23.67 33.07 18.93
N ILE A 70 -23.35 33.67 20.08
CA ILE A 70 -22.50 34.87 20.19
C ILE A 70 -21.08 34.58 19.69
N ALA A 71 -20.52 33.41 20.02
CA ALA A 71 -19.23 32.96 19.47
C ALA A 71 -19.29 32.75 17.94
N MET A 72 -20.42 32.32 17.39
CA MET A 72 -20.60 32.16 15.94
C MET A 72 -20.88 33.48 15.20
N THR A 73 -21.56 34.45 15.81
CA THR A 73 -21.80 35.77 15.21
C THR A 73 -20.61 36.72 15.38
N GLY A 74 -19.77 36.52 16.40
CA GLY A 74 -18.57 37.32 16.68
C GLY A 74 -17.43 37.18 15.66
N CYS A 75 -17.48 36.19 14.77
CA CYS A 75 -16.48 35.98 13.72
C CYS A 75 -17.00 36.28 12.29
N GLY A 76 -18.19 36.89 12.16
CA GLY A 76 -18.85 37.12 10.87
C GLY A 76 -18.87 38.56 10.34
N PHE A 77 -18.22 39.51 11.01
CA PHE A 77 -18.26 40.93 10.65
C PHE A 77 -16.85 41.52 10.57
N LEU A 78 -16.06 41.15 9.55
CA LEU A 78 -14.88 41.92 9.09
C LEU A 78 -14.29 41.39 7.75
N SER A 79 -15.09 40.84 6.83
CA SER A 79 -14.60 40.42 5.50
C SER A 79 -15.53 40.79 4.33
N SER A 80 -16.15 41.97 4.37
CA SER A 80 -16.97 42.47 3.24
C SER A 80 -16.54 43.82 2.67
N LEU A 81 -15.33 44.29 2.96
CA LEU A 81 -14.79 45.52 2.38
C LEU A 81 -13.38 45.24 1.86
N VAL A 82 -13.29 44.71 0.64
CA VAL A 82 -12.34 45.05 -0.45
C VAL A 82 -12.59 44.04 -1.57
N ARG A 83 -13.33 44.45 -2.62
CA ARG A 83 -13.22 43.87 -3.97
C ARG A 83 -13.31 45.02 -4.97
N PRO A 84 -12.35 45.18 -5.90
CA PRO A 84 -12.48 46.17 -6.97
C PRO A 84 -13.42 45.70 -8.07
N ARG A 85 -14.11 46.69 -8.64
CA ARG A 85 -15.04 46.64 -9.78
C ARG A 85 -14.41 46.06 -11.06
N ARG A 86 -15.19 45.27 -11.82
CA ARG A 86 -15.13 45.24 -13.30
C ARG A 86 -16.54 45.14 -13.91
N LEU A 87 -16.70 45.87 -15.01
CA LEU A 87 -17.91 46.22 -15.74
C LEU A 87 -18.55 45.04 -16.52
N GLY A 88 -19.89 44.94 -16.47
CA GLY A 88 -20.80 45.31 -17.58
C GLY A 88 -20.93 44.49 -18.88
N SER A 89 -21.97 43.65 -18.93
CA SER A 89 -22.82 43.22 -20.09
C SER A 89 -22.20 42.27 -21.16
N LYS A 90 -22.89 41.31 -21.79
CA LYS A 90 -24.29 41.20 -22.26
C LYS A 90 -24.84 39.76 -22.24
N THR A 91 -26.16 39.70 -22.32
CA THR A 91 -27.15 38.61 -22.45
C THR A 91 -26.98 37.65 -23.64
N SER A 92 -27.37 36.37 -23.49
CA SER A 92 -28.43 35.73 -24.32
C SER A 92 -28.84 34.33 -23.81
N ARG A 93 -30.07 33.95 -24.17
CA ARG A 93 -30.88 32.77 -23.79
C ARG A 93 -30.42 31.47 -24.45
N GLY A 94 -30.75 30.32 -23.85
CA GLY A 94 -30.76 29.03 -24.57
C GLY A 94 -31.13 27.78 -23.75
N GLN A 95 -32.44 27.54 -23.62
CA GLN A 95 -33.19 26.26 -23.57
C GLN A 95 -32.83 25.06 -22.64
N ARG A 96 -33.91 24.51 -22.05
CA ARG A 96 -34.05 23.25 -21.30
C ARG A 96 -34.41 22.07 -22.23
N SER A 97 -34.00 20.85 -21.86
CA SER A 97 -34.82 19.61 -21.70
C SER A 97 -33.92 18.54 -21.04
N ALA A 98 -34.23 17.78 -19.98
CA ALA A 98 -35.39 17.01 -19.50
C ALA A 98 -35.48 15.57 -20.04
N ALA A 99 -35.04 14.57 -19.25
CA ALA A 99 -35.69 13.26 -18.99
C ALA A 99 -34.79 12.37 -18.10
N ARG A 100 -35.13 12.12 -16.83
CA ARG A 100 -35.92 10.98 -16.28
C ARG A 100 -35.23 9.59 -16.40
N LYS A 101 -34.73 9.09 -15.26
CA LYS A 101 -34.40 7.67 -14.99
C LYS A 101 -35.55 7.04 -14.20
N SER A 102 -35.92 5.79 -14.54
CA SER A 102 -36.72 4.91 -13.68
C SER A 102 -35.90 3.71 -13.25
N SER A 103 -36.00 3.40 -11.96
CA SER A 103 -35.42 2.27 -11.24
C SER A 103 -36.20 0.98 -11.46
N THR A 104 -35.55 -0.18 -11.27
CA THR A 104 -36.06 -1.27 -10.42
C THR A 104 -34.99 -2.30 -10.05
N LYS A 105 -35.16 -2.86 -8.85
CA LYS A 105 -34.28 -3.71 -8.02
C LYS A 105 -34.56 -5.22 -8.20
N SER A 106 -33.68 -6.00 -7.56
CA SER A 106 -33.92 -7.31 -6.88
C SER A 106 -33.73 -8.56 -7.76
N SER A 107 -33.21 -9.71 -7.33
CA SER A 107 -32.66 -10.23 -6.05
C SER A 107 -32.02 -11.61 -6.28
N LYS A 108 -30.97 -11.91 -5.50
CA LYS A 108 -30.35 -13.20 -5.08
C LYS A 108 -31.05 -14.52 -5.43
N THR A 109 -30.27 -15.58 -5.74
CA THR A 109 -29.96 -16.72 -4.81
C THR A 109 -28.78 -17.58 -5.33
N LEU A 110 -28.07 -18.21 -4.39
CA LEU A 110 -26.87 -19.05 -4.52
C LEU A 110 -27.18 -20.54 -4.75
N SER A 111 -26.25 -21.26 -5.38
CA SER A 111 -25.91 -22.67 -5.07
C SER A 111 -24.50 -22.98 -5.57
N SER A 112 -23.73 -23.73 -4.77
CA SER A 112 -22.31 -24.07 -4.92
C SER A 112 -22.03 -25.36 -5.68
N SER A 113 -20.83 -25.47 -6.25
CA SER A 113 -19.96 -26.67 -6.38
C SER A 113 -18.71 -26.24 -7.17
N GLU A 114 -17.56 -26.08 -6.51
CA GLU A 114 -16.40 -27.00 -6.51
C GLU A 114 -15.76 -27.21 -7.89
N GLU A 115 -14.58 -26.59 -8.09
CA GLU A 115 -13.31 -27.20 -8.53
C GLU A 115 -12.34 -26.08 -8.99
N ASP A 116 -11.26 -25.89 -8.23
CA ASP A 116 -10.26 -24.83 -8.36
C ASP A 116 -9.10 -25.27 -9.27
N ASP A 117 -8.84 -24.50 -10.33
CA ASP A 117 -7.56 -24.48 -11.06
C ASP A 117 -6.99 -23.06 -10.91
N TYR A 118 -5.82 -22.94 -10.27
CA TYR A 118 -5.14 -21.67 -10.01
C TYR A 118 -4.25 -21.29 -11.21
N GLU A 119 -4.59 -20.24 -11.94
CA GLU A 119 -3.65 -19.51 -12.80
C GLU A 119 -3.12 -18.25 -12.09
N ASP A 120 -1.81 -18.05 -12.22
CA ASP A 120 -1.02 -16.95 -11.68
C ASP A 120 -1.51 -15.58 -12.19
N GLU A 121 -1.75 -14.63 -11.28
CA GLU A 121 -2.00 -13.23 -11.66
C GLU A 121 -0.87 -12.31 -11.22
N ASP A 122 -0.37 -11.57 -12.22
CA ASP A 122 0.63 -10.53 -12.17
C ASP A 122 0.27 -9.39 -11.21
N TYR A 123 1.25 -9.02 -10.38
CA TYR A 123 1.17 -7.98 -9.37
C TYR A 123 1.44 -6.60 -10.01
N ASP A 124 0.39 -5.83 -10.29
CA ASP A 124 0.50 -4.46 -10.79
C ASP A 124 0.94 -3.50 -9.67
N SER A 125 2.25 -3.32 -9.52
CA SER A 125 2.85 -2.29 -8.68
C SER A 125 3.70 -1.35 -9.55
N ASN A 126 3.07 -0.32 -10.13
CA ASN A 126 3.80 0.85 -10.63
C ASN A 126 2.91 2.09 -10.62
N ALA A 127 2.74 2.67 -9.44
CA ALA A 127 2.28 4.04 -9.31
C ALA A 127 3.15 4.77 -8.29
N SER A 128 4.36 5.15 -8.69
CA SER A 128 5.09 6.36 -8.26
C SER A 128 6.50 6.40 -8.87
N LEU A 129 6.95 7.62 -9.18
CA LEU A 129 8.29 8.03 -9.64
C LEU A 129 8.50 8.15 -11.16
N ARG A 130 7.99 9.24 -11.75
CA ARG A 130 8.70 9.99 -12.82
C ARG A 130 8.35 11.49 -12.74
N HIS A 131 9.16 12.27 -12.04
CA HIS A 131 9.27 13.71 -12.26
C HIS A 131 10.73 14.03 -12.61
N GLY A 132 11.04 13.85 -13.89
CA GLY A 132 12.24 14.40 -14.51
C GLY A 132 12.00 15.87 -14.84
N THR A 133 12.90 16.71 -14.39
CA THR A 133 12.98 18.14 -14.64
C THR A 133 13.23 18.41 -16.14
N ASN A 134 12.37 19.21 -16.77
CA ASN A 134 12.63 19.76 -18.10
C ASN A 134 12.42 21.29 -18.06
N PRO A 135 13.47 22.12 -18.25
CA PRO A 135 13.42 23.55 -17.91
C PRO A 135 12.78 24.46 -18.98
N ASN A 136 11.96 23.94 -19.90
CA ASN A 136 11.39 24.77 -20.98
C ASN A 136 9.96 24.41 -21.43
N TYR A 137 9.11 23.93 -20.53
CA TYR A 137 7.69 23.73 -20.84
C TYR A 137 6.87 24.97 -20.45
N LYS A 138 6.40 25.74 -21.45
CA LYS A 138 5.45 26.83 -21.25
C LYS A 138 4.12 26.27 -20.72
N ALA A 139 3.69 26.76 -19.56
CA ALA A 139 2.44 26.39 -18.92
C ALA A 139 1.26 26.58 -19.89
N LYS A 140 0.60 25.49 -20.28
CA LYS A 140 -0.77 25.54 -20.77
C LYS A 140 -1.66 25.60 -19.54
N ASP A 141 -2.50 26.63 -19.48
CA ASP A 141 -3.53 26.79 -18.45
C ASP A 141 -4.38 25.53 -18.35
N TRP A 142 -4.14 24.74 -17.31
CA TRP A 142 -5.01 23.66 -16.89
C TRP A 142 -6.14 24.27 -16.07
N PRO A 143 -7.42 23.93 -16.32
CA PRO A 143 -8.50 24.38 -15.45
C PRO A 143 -8.24 23.82 -14.06
N SER A 144 -8.06 24.72 -13.09
CA SER A 144 -7.88 24.43 -11.67
C SER A 144 -9.18 23.89 -11.07
N ASP A 145 -9.54 22.66 -11.41
CA ASP A 145 -10.42 21.85 -10.59
C ASP A 145 -9.54 20.88 -9.81
N THR A 146 -9.25 21.25 -8.56
CA THR A 146 -8.79 20.32 -7.55
C THR A 146 -9.80 19.18 -7.51
N GLN A 147 -9.49 18.04 -8.13
CA GLN A 147 -10.29 16.83 -7.96
C GLN A 147 -10.36 16.55 -6.46
N GLN A 148 -11.49 16.86 -5.83
CA GLN A 148 -11.75 16.45 -4.45
C GLN A 148 -11.72 14.93 -4.45
N GLN A 149 -10.60 14.34 -4.01
CA GLN A 149 -10.52 12.91 -3.74
C GLN A 149 -11.70 12.55 -2.82
N SER A 150 -12.45 11.52 -3.22
CA SER A 150 -13.63 11.08 -2.47
C SER A 150 -13.26 10.76 -1.03
N SER A 151 -14.12 11.12 -0.09
CA SER A 151 -13.97 10.71 1.31
C SER A 151 -14.67 9.39 1.63
N ASP A 152 -15.34 8.78 0.64
CA ASP A 152 -16.04 7.52 0.84
C ASP A 152 -15.04 6.40 1.10
N ALA A 153 -15.31 5.61 2.15
CA ALA A 153 -14.43 4.54 2.58
C ALA A 153 -14.36 3.41 1.54
N PHE A 154 -15.43 3.18 0.77
CA PHE A 154 -15.45 2.14 -0.26
C PHE A 154 -14.59 2.53 -1.48
N GLU A 155 -14.66 3.79 -1.93
CA GLU A 155 -13.90 4.28 -3.09
C GLU A 155 -12.41 4.47 -2.78
N THR A 156 -12.08 4.76 -1.52
CA THR A 156 -10.69 5.00 -1.08
C THR A 156 -9.99 3.79 -0.47
N ASP A 157 -10.66 2.64 -0.49
CA ASP A 157 -10.16 1.41 0.12
C ASP A 157 -8.94 0.85 -0.64
N PRO A 158 -7.84 0.54 0.06
CA PRO A 158 -6.63 -0.03 -0.56
C PRO A 158 -6.89 -1.35 -1.31
N GLY A 159 -6.15 -1.61 -2.39
CA GLY A 159 -6.34 -2.79 -3.25
C GLY A 159 -6.27 -4.13 -2.50
N ILE A 160 -5.28 -4.29 -1.60
CA ILE A 160 -5.14 -5.50 -0.78
C ILE A 160 -6.37 -5.73 0.12
N LEU A 161 -6.92 -4.67 0.69
CA LEU A 161 -8.10 -4.75 1.53
C LEU A 161 -9.35 -5.05 0.69
N ARG A 162 -9.48 -4.48 -0.51
CA ARG A 162 -10.59 -4.78 -1.43
C ARG A 162 -10.61 -6.25 -1.88
N LYS A 163 -9.43 -6.84 -2.10
CA LYS A 163 -9.28 -8.24 -2.55
C LYS A 163 -9.60 -9.26 -1.46
N PHE A 164 -9.16 -9.01 -0.23
CA PHE A 164 -9.16 -9.99 0.85
C PHE A 164 -10.15 -9.69 1.99
N THR A 165 -11.16 -8.86 1.74
CA THR A 165 -12.21 -8.53 2.71
C THR A 165 -13.47 -9.36 2.50
N THR A 166 -14.04 -9.84 3.60
CA THR A 166 -15.37 -10.44 3.71
C THR A 166 -16.20 -9.72 4.78
N PHE A 167 -17.51 -9.98 4.84
CA PHE A 167 -18.41 -9.41 5.84
C PHE A 167 -19.12 -10.53 6.59
N ASN A 168 -18.75 -10.71 7.85
CA ASN A 168 -19.19 -11.84 8.66
C ASN A 168 -20.05 -11.36 9.83
N SER A 169 -20.97 -12.21 10.28
CA SER A 169 -21.72 -11.98 11.51
C SER A 169 -21.06 -12.72 12.66
N TYR A 170 -20.94 -12.05 13.80
CA TYR A 170 -20.38 -12.63 15.02
C TYR A 170 -21.36 -12.47 16.18
N THR A 171 -21.50 -13.51 17.00
CA THR A 171 -22.34 -13.48 18.20
C THR A 171 -21.45 -13.69 19.42
N THR A 172 -21.51 -12.75 20.36
CA THR A 172 -20.82 -12.80 21.65
C THR A 172 -21.82 -12.93 22.79
N SER A 173 -21.33 -13.08 24.02
CA SER A 173 -22.16 -13.09 25.23
C SER A 173 -22.94 -11.79 25.44
N VAL A 174 -22.42 -10.67 24.92
CA VAL A 174 -23.01 -9.34 25.07
C VAL A 174 -24.01 -9.03 23.94
N ALA A 175 -23.63 -9.29 22.68
CA ALA A 175 -24.49 -8.95 21.55
C ALA A 175 -24.17 -9.72 20.26
N THR A 176 -25.08 -9.64 19.29
CA THR A 176 -24.84 -10.10 17.92
C THR A 176 -24.50 -8.93 17.01
N TYR A 177 -23.34 -9.02 16.37
CA TYR A 177 -22.82 -8.08 15.39
C TYR A 177 -23.14 -8.63 13.98
N PRO A 178 -24.08 -8.01 13.24
CA PRO A 178 -24.66 -8.62 12.04
C PRO A 178 -23.76 -8.57 10.80
N ALA A 179 -22.82 -7.63 10.72
CA ALA A 179 -21.92 -7.50 9.56
C ALA A 179 -20.66 -6.72 9.94
N ILE A 180 -19.61 -7.45 10.26
CA ILE A 180 -18.27 -6.96 10.59
C ILE A 180 -17.35 -7.26 9.41
N ARG A 181 -16.71 -6.22 8.91
CA ARG A 181 -15.68 -6.33 7.87
C ARG A 181 -14.50 -7.10 8.46
N THR A 182 -14.16 -8.19 7.80
CA THR A 182 -13.10 -9.10 8.18
C THR A 182 -12.11 -9.20 7.03
N PHE A 183 -10.83 -8.99 7.31
CA PHE A 183 -9.74 -9.11 6.36
C PHE A 183 -8.96 -10.40 6.64
N TYR A 184 -8.73 -11.20 5.62
CA TYR A 184 -7.88 -12.38 5.70
C TYR A 184 -7.04 -12.51 4.41
N SER A 185 -5.74 -12.21 4.52
CA SER A 185 -4.78 -12.41 3.44
C SER A 185 -3.93 -13.65 3.76
N PRO A 186 -4.07 -14.75 3.02
CA PRO A 186 -3.20 -15.90 3.19
C PRO A 186 -1.77 -15.55 2.79
N HIS A 187 -0.80 -16.24 3.39
CA HIS A 187 0.59 -16.15 2.96
C HIS A 187 0.74 -16.64 1.51
N PRO A 188 1.41 -15.91 0.59
CA PRO A 188 1.50 -16.25 -0.83
C PRO A 188 2.00 -17.68 -1.11
N HIS A 189 2.90 -18.16 -0.26
CA HIS A 189 3.49 -19.51 -0.38
C HIS A 189 3.06 -20.46 0.74
N LEU A 190 1.90 -20.23 1.36
CA LEU A 190 1.42 -21.03 2.51
C LEU A 190 1.49 -22.55 2.26
N ALA A 191 1.13 -23.00 1.06
CA ALA A 191 1.14 -24.42 0.67
C ALA A 191 2.54 -25.06 0.64
N ARG A 192 3.60 -24.25 0.51
CA ARG A 192 5.00 -24.73 0.47
C ARG A 192 5.66 -24.75 1.84
N LEU A 193 5.03 -24.15 2.85
CA LEU A 193 5.59 -24.07 4.19
C LEU A 193 5.17 -25.28 5.05
N PRO A 194 6.05 -25.81 5.91
CA PRO A 194 5.70 -26.88 6.83
C PRO A 194 4.47 -26.56 7.70
N THR A 195 3.54 -27.51 7.79
CA THR A 195 2.33 -27.42 8.63
C THR A 195 2.46 -28.18 9.95
N LYS A 196 3.57 -28.91 10.17
CA LYS A 196 3.86 -29.67 11.39
C LYS A 196 5.07 -29.07 12.13
N PRO A 197 5.06 -28.96 13.48
CA PRO A 197 3.99 -29.39 14.39
C PRO A 197 2.74 -28.49 14.35
N THR A 198 2.89 -27.22 14.00
CA THR A 198 1.81 -26.25 13.75
C THR A 198 2.09 -25.48 12.45
N PRO A 199 1.08 -24.89 11.78
CA PRO A 199 1.28 -23.95 10.68
C PRO A 199 2.01 -22.67 11.12
N VAL A 200 2.49 -21.89 10.15
CA VAL A 200 3.05 -20.56 10.43
C VAL A 200 2.01 -19.69 11.16
N PRO A 201 2.43 -18.93 12.21
CA PRO A 201 1.50 -18.15 13.02
C PRO A 201 0.66 -17.15 12.22
N LEU A 202 -0.58 -16.92 12.66
CA LEU A 202 -1.48 -15.92 12.13
C LEU A 202 -1.20 -14.55 12.76
N ILE A 203 -0.87 -13.55 11.94
CA ILE A 203 -0.72 -12.17 12.41
C ILE A 203 -2.09 -11.49 12.44
N VAL A 204 -2.53 -11.02 13.60
CA VAL A 204 -3.81 -10.34 13.79
C VAL A 204 -3.59 -8.84 14.02
N VAL A 205 -4.09 -8.00 13.12
CA VAL A 205 -4.03 -6.54 13.25
C VAL A 205 -5.31 -5.96 13.85
N VAL A 206 -5.15 -5.05 14.82
CA VAL A 206 -6.28 -4.44 15.56
C VAL A 206 -6.11 -2.93 15.62
N HIS A 207 -7.06 -2.21 15.02
CA HIS A 207 -7.01 -0.75 14.95
C HIS A 207 -7.49 -0.04 16.22
N GLY A 208 -7.11 1.24 16.34
CA GLY A 208 -7.45 2.10 17.46
C GLY A 208 -8.83 2.75 17.41
N LEU A 209 -9.11 3.60 18.39
CA LEU A 209 -10.37 4.33 18.53
C LEU A 209 -10.66 5.22 17.31
N GLY A 210 -11.81 5.00 16.66
CA GLY A 210 -12.21 5.77 15.47
C GLY A 210 -11.39 5.48 14.21
N GLY A 211 -10.53 4.47 14.25
CA GLY A 211 -9.70 3.99 13.16
C GLY A 211 -10.40 3.00 12.23
N SER A 212 -9.61 2.38 11.36
CA SER A 212 -10.00 1.26 10.49
C SER A 212 -8.77 0.47 10.02
N LEU A 213 -8.99 -0.71 9.44
CA LEU A 213 -7.94 -1.52 8.81
C LEU A 213 -7.18 -0.78 7.72
N ALA A 214 -7.78 0.24 7.08
CA ALA A 214 -7.11 1.05 6.06
C ALA A 214 -5.85 1.77 6.59
N GLN A 215 -5.77 2.02 7.91
CA GLN A 215 -4.57 2.58 8.54
C GLN A 215 -3.39 1.60 8.55
N PHE A 216 -3.67 0.30 8.48
CA PHE A 216 -2.66 -0.76 8.45
C PHE A 216 -2.16 -1.09 7.05
N HIS A 217 -2.69 -0.44 6.00
CA HIS A 217 -2.38 -0.80 4.61
C HIS A 217 -0.88 -0.97 4.33
N HIS A 218 -0.07 0.03 4.67
CA HIS A 218 1.37 0.00 4.41
C HIS A 218 2.07 -1.11 5.18
N LEU A 219 1.64 -1.37 6.42
CA LEU A 219 2.19 -2.44 7.25
C LEU A 219 1.76 -3.83 6.74
N LEU A 220 0.50 -4.00 6.34
CA LEU A 220 -0.05 -5.25 5.81
C LEU A 220 0.64 -5.67 4.51
N THR A 221 0.99 -4.73 3.63
CA THR A 221 1.77 -5.01 2.42
C THR A 221 3.12 -5.65 2.74
N SER A 222 3.71 -5.33 3.90
CA SER A 222 4.97 -5.93 4.35
C SER A 222 4.75 -7.25 5.09
N LEU A 223 3.79 -7.30 6.03
CA LEU A 223 3.57 -8.45 6.90
C LEU A 223 2.94 -9.65 6.16
N SER A 224 2.15 -9.40 5.11
CA SER A 224 1.54 -10.47 4.30
C SER A 224 2.57 -11.33 3.54
N ASN A 225 3.79 -10.81 3.36
CA ASN A 225 4.89 -11.55 2.73
C ASN A 225 5.58 -12.53 3.69
N ILE A 226 5.34 -12.42 5.01
CA ILE A 226 5.97 -13.29 6.01
C ILE A 226 4.98 -14.16 6.77
N ALA A 227 3.70 -13.82 6.80
CA ALA A 227 2.68 -14.63 7.44
C ALA A 227 1.30 -14.40 6.81
N SER A 228 0.36 -15.29 7.13
CA SER A 228 -1.06 -14.97 6.88
C SER A 228 -1.48 -13.84 7.83
N CYS A 229 -2.19 -12.85 7.32
CA CYS A 229 -2.65 -11.70 8.09
C CYS A 229 -4.18 -11.69 8.21
N PHE A 230 -4.66 -11.46 9.43
CA PHE A 230 -6.07 -11.33 9.77
C PHE A 230 -6.34 -9.99 10.44
N GLY A 231 -7.52 -9.42 10.26
CA GLY A 231 -7.93 -8.22 10.98
C GLY A 231 -9.42 -7.94 10.85
N ILE A 232 -9.98 -7.12 11.73
CA ILE A 232 -11.38 -6.68 11.65
C ILE A 232 -11.48 -5.16 11.71
N ASP A 233 -12.46 -4.58 11.02
CA ASP A 233 -12.95 -3.25 11.40
C ASP A 233 -13.92 -3.42 12.58
N LEU A 234 -13.67 -2.75 13.70
CA LEU A 234 -14.57 -2.77 14.85
C LEU A 234 -15.98 -2.29 14.47
N PRO A 235 -17.03 -2.64 15.23
CA PRO A 235 -18.42 -2.33 14.86
C PRO A 235 -18.63 -0.85 14.51
N GLY A 236 -19.12 -0.55 13.30
CA GLY A 236 -19.33 0.83 12.83
C GLY A 236 -18.07 1.63 12.45
N CYS A 237 -16.87 1.07 12.60
CA CYS A 237 -15.63 1.60 12.05
C CYS A 237 -15.44 1.14 10.59
N GLY A 238 -14.67 1.90 9.81
CA GLY A 238 -14.39 1.58 8.40
C GLY A 238 -15.65 1.21 7.61
N LEU A 239 -15.67 -0.02 7.06
CA LEU A 239 -16.82 -0.55 6.32
C LEU A 239 -17.75 -1.44 7.17
N SER A 240 -17.41 -1.70 8.44
CA SER A 240 -18.27 -2.48 9.35
C SER A 240 -19.60 -1.79 9.61
N LYS A 241 -20.66 -2.60 9.71
CA LYS A 241 -21.99 -2.09 10.01
C LYS A 241 -22.05 -1.54 11.44
N PHE A 242 -22.69 -0.38 11.60
CA PHE A 242 -22.99 0.19 12.91
C PHE A 242 -24.22 -0.51 13.50
N ALA A 243 -24.02 -1.71 14.04
CA ALA A 243 -25.03 -2.49 14.76
C ALA A 243 -24.33 -3.56 15.64
N PRO A 244 -24.84 -3.87 16.84
CA PRO A 244 -25.99 -3.24 17.51
C PRO A 244 -25.68 -1.79 17.93
N THR A 245 -26.67 -1.01 18.35
CA THR A 245 -26.49 0.40 18.75
C THR A 245 -26.45 0.60 20.26
N ASP A 246 -26.54 -0.49 21.03
CA ASP A 246 -26.40 -0.50 22.49
C ASP A 246 -24.98 -0.07 22.88
N TRP A 247 -24.83 0.70 23.96
CA TRP A 247 -23.53 1.16 24.46
C TRP A 247 -22.69 0.03 25.05
N ASN A 248 -23.33 -1.00 25.63
CA ASN A 248 -22.65 -2.15 26.22
C ASN A 248 -21.89 -2.97 25.17
N ALA A 249 -22.35 -2.97 23.92
CA ALA A 249 -21.68 -3.66 22.82
C ALA A 249 -20.36 -3.00 22.36
N TYR A 250 -20.01 -1.84 22.92
CA TYR A 250 -18.81 -1.05 22.59
C TYR A 250 -17.86 -0.89 23.78
N THR A 251 -18.08 -1.62 24.89
CA THR A 251 -17.10 -1.65 25.98
C THR A 251 -15.84 -2.37 25.53
N VAL A 252 -14.71 -2.10 26.19
CA VAL A 252 -13.43 -2.71 25.85
C VAL A 252 -13.52 -4.24 25.97
N GLU A 253 -14.27 -4.74 26.94
CA GLU A 253 -14.49 -6.17 27.18
C GLU A 253 -15.33 -6.81 26.06
N ALA A 254 -16.44 -6.18 25.67
CA ALA A 254 -17.31 -6.67 24.60
C ALA A 254 -16.58 -6.70 23.24
N LEU A 255 -15.79 -5.66 22.96
CA LEU A 255 -14.96 -5.59 21.76
C LEU A 255 -13.82 -6.62 21.77
N SER A 256 -13.24 -6.90 22.94
CA SER A 256 -12.22 -7.94 23.10
C SER A 256 -12.81 -9.33 22.91
N GLU A 257 -14.02 -9.59 23.41
CA GLU A 257 -14.74 -10.84 23.17
C GLU A 257 -15.10 -11.03 21.69
N LEU A 258 -15.58 -9.97 21.02
CA LEU A 258 -15.81 -9.97 19.58
C LEU A 258 -14.54 -10.32 18.80
N LEU A 259 -13.42 -9.69 19.16
CA LEU A 259 -12.13 -9.95 18.54
C LEU A 259 -11.70 -11.41 18.76
N ALA A 260 -11.85 -11.94 19.97
CA ALA A 260 -11.54 -13.34 20.28
C ALA A 260 -12.37 -14.32 19.44
N GLU A 261 -13.68 -14.09 19.32
CA GLU A 261 -14.57 -14.94 18.52
C GLU A 261 -14.23 -14.85 17.03
N ALA A 262 -13.93 -13.65 16.51
CA ALA A 262 -13.52 -13.47 15.12
C ALA A 262 -12.20 -14.18 14.80
N ILE A 263 -11.20 -14.08 15.68
CA ILE A 263 -9.92 -14.79 15.54
C ILE A 263 -10.14 -16.31 15.62
N ASP A 264 -10.96 -16.77 16.58
CA ASP A 264 -11.29 -18.17 16.75
C ASP A 264 -11.86 -18.76 15.47
N GLN A 265 -12.75 -18.05 14.77
CA GLN A 265 -13.36 -18.52 13.52
C GLN A 265 -12.42 -18.57 12.31
N HIS A 266 -11.30 -17.84 12.31
CA HIS A 266 -10.40 -17.75 11.16
C HIS A 266 -9.07 -18.47 11.31
N ARG A 267 -8.63 -18.74 12.55
CA ARG A 267 -7.43 -19.57 12.74
C ARG A 267 -7.69 -21.01 12.28
N ASP A 268 -6.65 -21.67 11.79
CA ASP A 268 -6.71 -23.12 11.57
C ASP A 268 -6.72 -23.86 12.93
N ARG A 269 -7.94 -24.11 13.43
CA ARG A 269 -8.17 -24.82 14.70
C ARG A 269 -7.71 -26.27 14.63
N ALA A 270 -7.85 -26.92 13.47
CA ALA A 270 -7.54 -28.34 13.31
C ALA A 270 -6.04 -28.59 13.47
N SER A 271 -5.23 -27.67 12.94
CA SER A 271 -3.76 -27.73 13.03
C SER A 271 -3.18 -26.95 14.21
N GLY A 272 -4.02 -26.41 15.10
CA GLY A 272 -3.58 -25.68 16.29
C GLY A 272 -2.80 -24.39 16.01
N GLN A 273 -3.17 -23.65 14.97
CA GLN A 273 -2.43 -22.46 14.51
C GLN A 273 -2.25 -21.40 15.60
N GLU A 274 -1.00 -21.00 15.80
CA GLU A 274 -0.59 -19.98 16.77
C GLU A 274 -0.88 -18.56 16.25
N ILE A 275 -0.96 -17.60 17.17
CA ILE A 275 -1.47 -16.25 16.90
C ILE A 275 -0.51 -15.19 17.44
N ILE A 276 -0.32 -14.12 16.67
CA ILE A 276 0.46 -12.94 17.06
C ILE A 276 -0.45 -11.73 16.95
N LEU A 277 -0.57 -10.95 18.04
CA LEU A 277 -1.43 -9.77 18.08
C LEU A 277 -0.63 -8.51 17.77
N VAL A 278 -1.10 -7.67 16.85
CA VAL A 278 -0.53 -6.37 16.50
C VAL A 278 -1.60 -5.29 16.72
N GLY A 279 -1.52 -4.61 17.86
CA GLY A 279 -2.45 -3.55 18.21
C GLY A 279 -1.90 -2.16 17.93
N HIS A 280 -2.78 -1.22 17.55
CA HIS A 280 -2.50 0.21 17.54
C HIS A 280 -3.42 0.96 18.49
N SER A 281 -2.87 1.82 19.35
CA SER A 281 -3.65 2.67 20.26
C SER A 281 -4.61 1.84 21.13
N LEU A 282 -5.93 2.09 21.07
CA LEU A 282 -6.94 1.25 21.73
C LEU A 282 -6.83 -0.26 21.38
N GLY A 283 -6.39 -0.59 20.16
CA GLY A 283 -6.15 -1.96 19.75
C GLY A 283 -5.09 -2.68 20.60
N CYS A 284 -4.12 -1.94 21.15
CA CYS A 284 -3.16 -2.48 22.12
C CYS A 284 -3.85 -2.98 23.39
N SER A 285 -4.84 -2.23 23.87
CA SER A 285 -5.59 -2.56 25.08
C SER A 285 -6.47 -3.79 24.90
N LEU A 286 -7.14 -3.92 23.75
CA LEU A 286 -7.91 -5.12 23.40
C LEU A 286 -6.99 -6.35 23.33
N SER A 287 -5.85 -6.21 22.64
CA SER A 287 -4.86 -7.28 22.52
C SER A 287 -4.24 -7.66 23.86
N ALA A 288 -3.97 -6.70 24.75
CA ALA A 288 -3.46 -6.95 26.10
C ALA A 288 -4.45 -7.75 26.95
N LEU A 289 -5.75 -7.45 26.87
CA LEU A 289 -6.79 -8.21 27.57
C LEU A 289 -6.90 -9.66 27.08
N LEU A 290 -6.67 -9.91 25.79
CA LEU A 290 -6.65 -11.27 25.23
C LEU A 290 -5.39 -12.04 25.62
N ALA A 291 -4.23 -11.39 25.64
CA ALA A 291 -2.95 -12.02 25.93
C ALA A 291 -2.68 -12.21 27.43
N SER A 292 -3.38 -11.49 28.31
CA SER A 292 -3.10 -11.51 29.74
C SER A 292 -3.70 -12.71 30.48
N SER A 293 -2.90 -13.30 31.37
CA SER A 293 -3.31 -14.39 32.26
C SER A 293 -4.28 -13.96 33.37
N THR A 294 -4.38 -12.65 33.67
CA THR A 294 -5.28 -12.11 34.70
C THR A 294 -6.67 -11.79 34.17
N SER A 295 -6.82 -11.70 32.84
CA SER A 295 -8.12 -11.52 32.17
C SER A 295 -8.80 -12.88 31.99
N SER A 296 -10.12 -12.95 32.10
CA SER A 296 -10.92 -14.14 31.74
C SER A 296 -11.38 -14.14 30.27
N ILE A 297 -11.22 -13.02 29.57
CA ILE A 297 -11.71 -12.83 28.20
C ILE A 297 -10.86 -13.65 27.22
N GLY A 298 -11.51 -14.23 26.21
CA GLY A 298 -10.85 -14.90 25.09
C GLY A 298 -10.18 -16.22 25.45
N ALA A 299 -10.69 -16.97 26.44
CA ALA A 299 -10.13 -18.25 26.87
C ALA A 299 -9.83 -19.22 25.71
N LYS A 300 -10.68 -19.25 24.67
CA LYS A 300 -10.52 -20.08 23.47
C LYS A 300 -9.26 -19.77 22.63
N VAL A 301 -8.79 -18.53 22.63
CA VAL A 301 -7.66 -18.06 21.82
C VAL A 301 -6.40 -17.85 22.64
N LYS A 302 -6.53 -17.67 23.96
CA LYS A 302 -5.44 -17.28 24.86
C LYS A 302 -4.24 -18.21 24.82
N GLU A 303 -4.48 -19.51 24.80
CA GLU A 303 -3.42 -20.53 24.79
C GLU A 303 -2.62 -20.55 23.47
N HIS A 304 -3.20 -19.99 22.40
CA HIS A 304 -2.57 -19.92 21.08
C HIS A 304 -1.84 -18.59 20.83
N ILE A 305 -1.94 -17.61 21.72
CA ILE A 305 -1.23 -16.34 21.58
C ILE A 305 0.24 -16.57 21.95
N ILE A 306 1.15 -16.31 21.01
CA ILE A 306 2.59 -16.51 21.20
C ILE A 306 3.39 -15.19 21.20
N GLY A 307 2.76 -14.06 20.86
CA GLY A 307 3.43 -12.75 20.85
C GLY A 307 2.48 -11.57 20.77
N LEU A 308 2.93 -10.41 21.27
CA LEU A 308 2.19 -9.15 21.25
C LEU A 308 3.07 -7.99 20.75
N VAL A 309 2.60 -7.26 19.76
CA VAL A 309 3.15 -5.98 19.29
C VAL A 309 2.15 -4.89 19.64
N ALA A 310 2.57 -3.93 20.45
CA ALA A 310 1.75 -2.81 20.91
C ALA A 310 2.34 -1.49 20.39
N VAL A 311 1.66 -0.91 19.40
CA VAL A 311 2.05 0.35 18.75
C VAL A 311 1.25 1.50 19.37
N CYS A 312 1.92 2.51 19.91
CA CYS A 312 1.33 3.61 20.65
C CYS A 312 0.41 3.13 21.80
N PRO A 313 0.88 2.26 22.72
CA PRO A 313 0.04 1.72 23.79
C PRO A 313 -0.24 2.75 24.88
N ARG A 314 -1.30 2.49 25.65
CA ARG A 314 -1.61 3.21 26.89
C ARG A 314 -1.49 2.26 28.09
N ALA A 315 -0.76 2.69 29.12
CA ALA A 315 -0.39 1.88 30.27
C ALA A 315 -1.50 1.85 31.32
N GLU A 316 -2.12 3.00 31.59
CA GLU A 316 -3.08 3.16 32.67
C GLU A 316 -4.45 3.67 32.20
N PRO A 317 -5.53 3.23 32.87
CA PRO A 317 -6.85 3.79 32.69
C PRO A 317 -6.91 5.25 33.17
N PRO A 318 -7.87 6.04 32.66
CA PRO A 318 -8.09 7.42 33.07
C PRO A 318 -8.44 7.54 34.55
N SER A 319 -7.90 8.54 35.25
CA SER A 319 -8.21 8.81 36.67
C SER A 319 -9.71 9.00 36.95
N ALA A 320 -10.15 8.84 38.20
CA ALA A 320 -11.57 8.97 38.57
C ALA A 320 -12.16 10.35 38.24
N GLU A 321 -11.39 11.41 38.48
CA GLU A 321 -11.78 12.77 38.13
C GLU A 321 -11.92 12.94 36.62
N ASP A 322 -10.93 12.46 35.87
CA ASP A 322 -10.92 12.58 34.44
C ASP A 322 -12.04 11.75 33.82
N ALA A 323 -12.20 10.49 34.21
CA ALA A 323 -13.30 9.64 33.78
C ALA A 323 -14.66 10.32 34.00
N THR A 324 -14.86 11.01 35.13
CA THR A 324 -16.10 11.77 35.40
C THR A 324 -16.25 12.97 34.46
N LYS A 325 -15.19 13.75 34.24
CA LYS A 325 -15.19 14.88 33.28
C LYS A 325 -15.49 14.39 31.86
N PHE A 326 -14.87 13.29 31.43
CA PHE A 326 -15.07 12.71 30.10
C PHE A 326 -16.47 12.11 29.93
N ARG A 327 -17.02 11.43 30.95
CA ARG A 327 -18.43 10.99 30.90
C ARG A 327 -19.36 12.18 30.67
N ARG A 328 -19.18 13.28 31.41
CA ARG A 328 -19.98 14.51 31.22
C ARG A 328 -19.84 15.09 29.81
N ALA A 329 -18.62 15.14 29.26
CA ALA A 329 -18.39 15.60 27.89
C ALA A 329 -19.00 14.67 26.84
N LEU A 330 -18.92 13.35 27.04
CA LEU A 330 -19.51 12.36 26.15
C LEU A 330 -21.03 12.30 26.23
N TYR A 331 -21.68 12.90 27.23
CA TYR A 331 -23.16 13.03 27.30
C TYR A 331 -23.73 14.12 26.38
N ILE A 332 -22.89 14.96 25.77
CA ILE A 332 -23.35 16.01 24.84
C ILE A 332 -24.15 15.38 23.68
N PRO A 333 -25.35 15.90 23.35
CA PRO A 333 -26.15 15.40 22.22
C PRO A 333 -25.40 15.38 20.89
N ASP A 334 -25.67 14.35 20.06
CA ASP A 334 -25.00 14.13 18.76
C ASP A 334 -24.97 15.38 17.86
N PRO A 335 -26.08 16.15 17.68
CA PRO A 335 -26.07 17.32 16.80
C PRO A 335 -25.08 18.42 17.21
N ILE A 336 -24.88 18.59 18.53
CA ILE A 336 -23.94 19.57 19.09
C ILE A 336 -22.51 19.08 18.90
N PHE A 337 -22.26 17.80 19.19
CA PHE A 337 -20.95 17.20 18.99
C PHE A 337 -20.54 17.20 17.50
N ASP A 338 -21.48 16.93 16.60
CA ASP A 338 -21.27 17.01 15.16
C ASP A 338 -21.05 18.44 14.66
N LEU A 339 -21.63 19.45 15.30
CA LEU A 339 -21.33 20.85 15.00
C LEU A 339 -19.88 21.18 15.38
N TRP A 340 -19.42 20.74 16.55
CA TRP A 340 -18.03 20.90 16.99
C TRP A 340 -17.04 20.16 16.08
N ARG A 341 -17.31 18.89 15.73
CA ARG A 341 -16.48 18.15 14.75
C ARG A 341 -16.47 18.81 13.38
N ARG A 342 -17.59 19.37 12.92
CA ARG A 342 -17.65 20.13 11.65
C ARG A 342 -16.84 21.41 11.72
N TRP A 343 -16.82 22.10 12.87
CA TRP A 343 -15.99 23.27 13.10
C TRP A 343 -14.50 22.92 13.03
N ASP A 344 -14.05 21.91 13.79
CA ASP A 344 -12.66 21.43 13.75
C ASP A 344 -12.23 21.03 12.32
N ARG A 345 -13.10 20.31 11.58
CA ARG A 345 -12.86 19.92 10.18
C ARG A 345 -12.66 21.09 9.21
N ARG A 346 -13.10 22.32 9.53
CA ARG A 346 -12.84 23.50 8.68
C ARG A 346 -11.35 23.82 8.58
N GLY A 347 -10.56 23.43 9.58
CA GLY A 347 -9.11 23.58 9.55
C GLY A 347 -8.40 22.67 8.54
N GLY A 348 -9.10 21.69 7.95
CA GLY A 348 -8.52 20.77 6.98
C GLY A 348 -7.29 20.06 7.53
N GLU A 349 -6.18 20.11 6.78
CA GLU A 349 -4.88 19.56 7.17
C GLU A 349 -4.28 20.19 8.43
N GLN A 350 -4.67 21.44 8.74
CA GLN A 350 -4.19 22.18 9.91
C GLN A 350 -5.20 22.14 11.07
N SER A 351 -6.23 21.30 10.98
CA SER A 351 -7.18 21.12 12.08
C SER A 351 -6.47 20.55 13.31
N ALA A 352 -6.90 20.98 14.51
CA ALA A 352 -6.28 20.54 15.75
C ALA A 352 -6.37 19.01 15.93
N SER A 353 -7.46 18.38 15.47
CA SER A 353 -7.59 16.92 15.49
C SER A 353 -6.60 16.20 14.58
N VAL A 354 -6.21 16.78 13.45
CA VAL A 354 -5.18 16.23 12.56
C VAL A 354 -3.80 16.42 13.17
N MET A 355 -3.47 17.65 13.55
CA MET A 355 -2.15 17.99 14.09
C MET A 355 -1.81 17.21 15.36
N ARG A 356 -2.80 16.90 16.20
CA ARG A 356 -2.62 16.02 17.37
C ARG A 356 -2.18 14.60 16.99
N MET A 357 -2.71 14.05 15.90
CA MET A 357 -2.44 12.67 15.49
C MET A 357 -1.15 12.54 14.69
N VAL A 358 -0.93 13.43 13.72
CA VAL A 358 0.22 13.34 12.80
C VAL A 358 1.42 14.18 13.23
N GLY A 359 1.24 15.15 14.13
CA GLY A 359 2.29 16.07 14.54
C GLY A 359 2.48 17.24 13.57
N VAL A 360 3.15 18.30 14.05
CA VAL A 360 3.32 19.55 13.28
C VAL A 360 4.27 19.39 12.09
N ALA A 361 5.21 18.45 12.18
CA ALA A 361 6.23 18.19 11.17
C ALA A 361 5.77 17.21 10.06
N ALA A 362 4.56 16.64 10.14
CA ALA A 362 4.10 15.65 9.16
C ALA A 362 4.00 16.23 7.74
N ASP A 363 4.26 15.40 6.73
CA ASP A 363 4.07 15.78 5.34
C ASP A 363 2.59 15.99 4.98
N VAL A 364 2.35 16.69 3.87
CA VAL A 364 1.01 17.06 3.39
C VAL A 364 0.15 15.82 3.11
N GLU A 365 0.73 14.75 2.57
CA GLU A 365 -0.03 13.55 2.25
C GLU A 365 -0.46 12.79 3.51
N THR A 366 0.42 12.69 4.51
CA THR A 366 0.07 12.12 5.83
C THR A 366 -1.04 12.93 6.51
N ARG A 367 -1.01 14.27 6.44
CA ARG A 367 -2.12 15.12 6.92
C ARG A 367 -3.41 14.86 6.15
N HIS A 368 -3.35 14.74 4.83
CA HIS A 368 -4.52 14.41 4.00
C HIS A 368 -5.13 13.05 4.38
N LEU A 369 -4.30 12.03 4.62
CA LEU A 369 -4.77 10.73 5.08
C LEU A 369 -5.51 10.83 6.42
N GLN A 370 -4.96 11.58 7.38
CA GLN A 370 -5.63 11.78 8.67
C GLN A 370 -6.94 12.59 8.55
N VAL A 371 -6.99 13.61 7.68
CA VAL A 371 -8.24 14.33 7.35
C VAL A 371 -9.30 13.35 6.83
N ARG A 372 -8.91 12.43 5.93
CA ARG A 372 -9.79 11.40 5.38
C ARG A 372 -10.31 10.47 6.47
N PHE A 373 -9.44 9.93 7.33
CA PHE A 373 -9.86 9.06 8.44
C PHE A 373 -10.79 9.81 9.41
N ASN A 374 -10.55 11.09 9.68
CA ASN A 374 -11.42 11.93 10.52
C ASN A 374 -12.82 12.15 9.92
N LYS A 375 -12.93 12.20 8.58
CA LYS A 375 -14.21 12.27 7.86
C LYS A 375 -14.97 10.94 7.88
N GLN A 376 -14.26 9.82 7.78
CA GLN A 376 -14.83 8.47 7.79
C GLN A 376 -15.31 8.04 9.19
N SER A 377 -14.69 8.57 10.25
CA SER A 377 -15.08 8.32 11.64
C SER A 377 -16.49 8.88 11.96
N ARG A 378 -17.39 7.97 12.37
CA ARG A 378 -18.77 8.28 12.74
C ARG A 378 -18.87 8.68 14.21
N THR A 379 -19.47 9.83 14.50
CA THR A 379 -19.69 10.33 15.86
C THR A 379 -20.38 9.35 16.81
N PRO A 380 -21.53 8.72 16.46
CA PRO A 380 -22.21 7.82 17.39
C PRO A 380 -21.40 6.57 17.74
N VAL A 381 -20.54 6.11 16.82
CA VAL A 381 -19.63 4.97 17.04
C VAL A 381 -18.48 5.39 17.95
N TRP A 382 -17.80 6.49 17.58
CA TRP A 382 -16.66 7.01 18.32
C TRP A 382 -17.02 7.31 19.78
N ARG A 383 -18.18 7.93 20.03
CA ARG A 383 -18.66 8.24 21.40
C ARG A 383 -18.89 6.98 22.24
N ARG A 384 -19.47 5.93 21.66
CA ARG A 384 -19.74 4.66 22.35
C ARG A 384 -18.44 3.94 22.70
N MET A 385 -17.52 3.85 21.75
CA MET A 385 -16.20 3.26 22.00
C MET A 385 -15.42 4.07 23.04
N ALA A 386 -15.39 5.41 22.93
CA ALA A 386 -14.73 6.28 23.90
C ALA A 386 -15.34 6.13 25.30
N TRP A 387 -16.67 6.02 25.41
CA TRP A 387 -17.33 5.73 26.67
C TRP A 387 -16.95 4.37 27.24
N GLY A 388 -16.84 3.36 26.38
CA GLY A 388 -16.39 2.02 26.72
C GLY A 388 -14.98 1.99 27.32
N THR A 389 -14.12 2.96 26.99
CA THR A 389 -12.76 3.06 27.57
C THR A 389 -12.73 3.60 29.00
N LEU A 390 -13.83 4.20 29.48
CA LEU A 390 -13.88 4.85 30.79
C LEU A 390 -14.23 3.82 31.89
N PRO A 391 -13.37 3.62 32.90
CA PRO A 391 -13.62 2.74 34.03
C PRO A 391 -14.69 3.32 34.96
N ILE A 392 -15.18 2.48 35.86
CA ILE A 392 -15.99 2.85 37.03
C ILE A 392 -15.12 2.64 38.26
N TYR A 393 -15.11 3.60 39.19
CA TYR A 393 -14.34 3.52 40.42
C TYR A 393 -15.28 3.22 41.59
N GLU A 394 -15.10 2.07 42.23
CA GLU A 394 -15.79 1.74 43.48
C GLU A 394 -15.03 2.29 44.71
N ASN A 395 -15.63 2.18 45.90
CA ASN A 395 -15.15 2.77 47.17
C ASN A 395 -13.70 2.43 47.59
N GLY A 396 -13.02 1.54 46.87
CA GLY A 396 -11.59 1.20 47.06
C GLY A 396 -10.63 1.80 46.02
N GLY A 397 -11.08 2.71 45.13
CA GLY A 397 -10.22 3.40 44.16
C GLY A 397 -9.68 2.53 43.02
N HIS A 398 -10.09 1.27 42.92
CA HIS A 398 -9.70 0.36 41.85
C HIS A 398 -10.61 0.56 40.62
N PRO A 399 -10.04 0.69 39.41
CA PRO A 399 -10.83 0.84 38.19
C PRO A 399 -11.47 -0.49 37.79
N ILE A 400 -12.79 -0.49 37.60
CA ILE A 400 -13.57 -1.61 37.08
C ILE A 400 -13.96 -1.32 35.64
N GLY A 401 -13.52 -2.22 34.75
CA GLY A 401 -13.71 -2.13 33.30
C GLY A 401 -12.92 -1.01 32.62
N GLY A 402 -13.07 -0.87 31.31
CA GLY A 402 -12.40 0.17 30.53
C GLY A 402 -10.98 -0.22 30.09
N LEU A 403 -10.07 0.75 30.04
CA LEU A 403 -8.69 0.46 29.61
C LEU A 403 -7.95 -0.43 30.63
N PRO A 404 -7.13 -1.39 30.17
CA PRO A 404 -6.34 -2.25 31.04
C PRO A 404 -5.31 -1.44 31.81
N GLY A 405 -5.15 -1.76 33.10
CA GLY A 405 -4.10 -1.21 33.97
C GLY A 405 -2.96 -2.19 34.24
N GLN A 406 -2.16 -1.88 35.25
CA GLN A 406 -0.96 -2.63 35.63
C GLN A 406 -1.19 -4.15 35.75
N GLN A 407 -2.27 -4.59 36.39
CA GLN A 407 -2.55 -6.02 36.60
C GLN A 407 -2.72 -6.80 35.30
N VAL A 408 -3.34 -6.20 34.28
CA VAL A 408 -3.54 -6.83 32.98
C VAL A 408 -2.22 -6.86 32.22
N TRP A 409 -1.52 -5.73 32.13
CA TRP A 409 -0.23 -5.65 31.43
C TRP A 409 0.80 -6.58 32.06
N ALA A 410 1.01 -6.54 33.37
CA ALA A 410 1.94 -7.42 34.08
C ALA A 410 1.60 -8.91 33.93
N GLY A 411 0.31 -9.24 33.72
CA GLY A 411 -0.18 -10.60 33.49
C GLY A 411 0.15 -11.19 32.11
N ILE A 412 0.74 -10.43 31.19
CA ILE A 412 1.16 -10.89 29.86
C ILE A 412 2.48 -11.67 29.99
N ARG A 413 2.48 -12.92 29.53
CA ARG A 413 3.63 -13.84 29.66
C ARG A 413 4.37 -14.13 28.35
N VAL A 414 3.80 -13.73 27.22
CA VAL A 414 4.39 -13.87 25.88
C VAL A 414 5.44 -12.77 25.62
N PRO A 415 6.32 -12.92 24.63
CA PRO A 415 7.17 -11.83 24.14
C PRO A 415 6.35 -10.59 23.75
N VAL A 416 6.83 -9.40 24.14
CA VAL A 416 6.15 -8.11 23.88
C VAL A 416 7.09 -7.12 23.21
N LEU A 417 6.63 -6.49 22.13
CA LEU A 417 7.25 -5.32 21.52
C LEU A 417 6.38 -4.08 21.78
N LEU A 418 6.95 -3.06 22.41
CA LEU A 418 6.33 -1.76 22.65
C LEU A 418 6.93 -0.72 21.70
N VAL A 419 6.11 -0.03 20.91
CA VAL A 419 6.57 1.03 20.01
C VAL A 419 5.84 2.33 20.32
N ALA A 420 6.57 3.44 20.42
CA ALA A 420 6.00 4.78 20.54
C ALA A 420 6.73 5.79 19.66
N GLY A 421 6.04 6.86 19.28
CA GLY A 421 6.65 8.01 18.62
C GLY A 421 7.05 9.07 19.65
N GLU A 422 8.25 9.64 19.51
CA GLU A 422 8.78 10.66 20.42
C GLU A 422 7.87 11.89 20.53
N THR A 423 7.23 12.28 19.43
CA THR A 423 6.33 13.44 19.33
C THR A 423 4.85 13.08 19.45
N ASP A 424 4.54 11.85 19.91
CA ASP A 424 3.16 11.40 20.11
C ASP A 424 2.48 12.19 21.24
N SER A 425 1.51 13.02 20.87
CA SER A 425 0.73 13.85 21.79
C SER A 425 -0.53 13.15 22.34
N VAL A 426 -0.87 11.96 21.83
CA VAL A 426 -2.05 11.17 22.22
C VAL A 426 -1.67 10.13 23.26
N THR A 427 -0.64 9.33 22.97
CA THR A 427 -0.05 8.36 23.88
C THR A 427 1.43 8.68 24.05
N LYS A 428 1.73 9.54 25.04
CA LYS A 428 3.08 10.04 25.29
C LYS A 428 4.07 8.87 25.47
N PRO A 429 5.34 9.00 25.06
CA PRO A 429 6.37 7.98 25.26
C PRO A 429 6.52 7.50 26.72
N ALA A 430 6.15 8.35 27.69
CA ALA A 430 6.10 8.00 29.11
C ALA A 430 5.20 6.77 29.39
N GLU A 431 4.16 6.52 28.60
CA GLU A 431 3.31 5.33 28.70
C GLU A 431 4.11 4.04 28.48
N VAL A 432 5.01 4.02 27.48
CA VAL A 432 5.90 2.87 27.25
C VAL A 432 6.87 2.68 28.42
N GLN A 433 7.39 3.78 28.99
CA GLN A 433 8.24 3.71 30.18
C GLN A 433 7.49 3.16 31.40
N MET A 434 6.22 3.52 31.59
CA MET A 434 5.37 2.97 32.65
C MET A 434 5.10 1.47 32.43
N LEU A 435 4.83 1.05 31.20
CA LEU A 435 4.69 -0.37 30.87
C LEU A 435 5.95 -1.17 31.18
N LEU A 436 7.14 -0.64 30.86
CA LEU A 436 8.41 -1.26 31.23
C LEU A 436 8.55 -1.43 32.75
N LYS A 437 8.09 -0.45 33.55
CA LYS A 437 8.04 -0.59 35.02
C LYS A 437 7.09 -1.69 35.46
N PHE A 438 5.89 -1.81 34.87
CA PHE A 438 4.94 -2.88 35.17
C PHE A 438 5.50 -4.27 34.89
N PHE A 439 6.44 -4.34 33.95
CA PHE A 439 7.15 -5.55 33.59
C PHE A 439 8.39 -5.84 34.47
N GLY A 440 8.72 -4.98 35.44
CA GLY A 440 9.76 -5.23 36.47
C GLY A 440 11.00 -4.33 36.42
N ASP A 441 10.96 -3.18 35.74
CA ASP A 441 12.12 -2.29 35.60
C ASP A 441 12.29 -1.31 36.78
N ALA A 442 13.19 -1.62 37.72
CA ALA A 442 13.48 -0.79 38.90
C ALA A 442 14.48 0.37 38.65
N SER A 443 15.03 0.52 37.45
CA SER A 443 16.11 1.50 37.17
C SER A 443 15.65 2.86 36.64
N ALA A 444 14.36 3.08 36.37
CA ALA A 444 13.87 4.35 35.83
C ALA A 444 13.48 5.34 36.95
N HIS A 445 14.48 5.87 37.65
CA HIS A 445 14.32 7.06 38.51
C HIS A 445 14.40 8.32 37.66
N THR A 446 13.23 8.79 37.23
CA THR A 446 13.00 10.19 36.91
C THR A 446 11.62 10.54 37.46
N THR A 447 11.57 11.47 38.41
CA THR A 447 10.32 12.04 38.93
C THR A 447 9.57 12.70 37.79
N ILE A 448 8.43 12.14 37.38
CA ILE A 448 7.53 12.72 36.39
C ILE A 448 6.27 13.17 37.11
N ASP A 449 5.95 14.46 36.99
CA ASP A 449 4.76 15.10 37.53
C ASP A 449 3.51 14.61 36.76
N THR A 450 2.62 13.89 37.46
CA THR A 450 1.51 13.11 36.86
C THR A 450 0.24 13.92 36.60
N LYS A 451 0.29 15.25 36.61
CA LYS A 451 -0.92 16.09 36.62
C LYS A 451 -1.56 16.43 35.27
N ASP A 452 -0.99 16.03 34.13
CA ASP A 452 -1.50 16.45 32.80
C ASP A 452 -1.59 15.28 31.77
N SER A 453 -2.33 14.23 32.11
CA SER A 453 -2.68 13.09 31.22
C SER A 453 -4.16 13.13 30.79
N SER A 454 -4.60 14.26 30.23
CA SER A 454 -5.96 14.40 29.69
C SER A 454 -6.27 13.36 28.60
N ILE A 455 -7.44 12.71 28.70
CA ILE A 455 -7.90 11.61 27.81
C ILE A 455 -8.43 12.12 26.46
N ILE A 456 -8.57 13.43 26.32
CA ILE A 456 -8.67 14.14 25.05
C ILE A 456 -7.87 15.44 25.23
N PRO A 457 -6.76 15.66 24.47
CA PRO A 457 -6.04 16.91 24.56
C PRO A 457 -6.91 18.06 24.07
N ASP A 458 -7.00 19.10 24.90
CA ASP A 458 -7.63 20.38 24.56
C ASP A 458 -7.00 20.94 23.27
N ALA A 459 -7.82 21.11 22.24
CA ALA A 459 -7.42 21.58 20.92
C ALA A 459 -6.82 23.00 20.93
N SER A 460 -7.00 23.76 22.03
CA SER A 460 -6.52 25.13 22.16
C SER A 460 -5.06 25.27 22.60
N ARG A 461 -4.42 24.21 23.10
CA ARG A 461 -3.06 24.28 23.71
C ARG A 461 -1.88 24.02 22.76
N VAL A 462 -2.12 23.85 21.45
CA VAL A 462 -1.09 23.43 20.47
C VAL A 462 -0.25 24.60 19.93
N HIS A 463 -0.49 25.84 20.35
CA HIS A 463 0.16 27.03 19.77
C HIS A 463 1.48 27.48 20.41
N ASP A 464 1.95 26.85 21.49
CA ASP A 464 3.13 27.35 22.24
C ASP A 464 4.39 26.47 22.07
N GLN A 465 4.75 26.09 20.85
CA GLN A 465 6.10 25.60 20.56
C GLN A 465 6.69 26.32 19.34
N MET A 466 7.73 27.11 19.62
CA MET A 466 8.42 27.99 18.68
C MET A 466 9.26 27.17 17.69
N SER A 467 9.11 27.48 16.41
CA SER A 467 9.72 26.81 15.26
C SER A 467 11.25 26.89 15.22
N THR A 468 11.92 25.78 14.91
CA THR A 468 13.34 25.74 14.51
C THR A 468 13.46 25.81 12.98
N PRO A 469 14.47 26.49 12.40
CA PRO A 469 14.53 26.69 10.95
C PRO A 469 14.95 25.43 10.19
N VAL A 470 14.34 25.23 9.02
CA VAL A 470 14.61 24.14 8.08
C VAL A 470 15.90 24.42 7.32
N GLY A 471 16.86 23.50 7.37
CA GLY A 471 18.06 23.52 6.54
C GLY A 471 18.88 22.22 6.62
N ASN A 472 19.10 21.62 5.45
CA ASN A 472 20.09 20.60 5.09
C ASN A 472 19.75 19.12 5.36
N LEU A 473 19.53 18.42 4.24
CA LEU A 473 19.85 17.02 3.90
C LEU A 473 19.91 16.01 5.05
N VAL A 474 18.91 15.12 5.02
CA VAL A 474 18.77 13.89 5.82
C VAL A 474 20.07 13.08 5.75
N ASN A 475 20.79 13.04 6.87
CA ASN A 475 21.96 12.21 7.09
C ASN A 475 21.55 11.14 8.12
N GLU A 476 21.54 9.86 7.72
CA GLU A 476 21.10 8.72 8.55
C GLU A 476 21.90 8.55 9.85
N ASN A 477 23.06 9.20 9.96
CA ASN A 477 23.98 9.06 11.10
C ASN A 477 23.64 9.94 12.34
N VAL A 478 22.55 10.71 12.34
CA VAL A 478 22.23 11.67 13.44
C VAL A 478 20.96 11.30 14.24
N PHE A 479 20.09 10.41 13.75
CA PHE A 479 18.83 10.04 14.42
C PHE A 479 18.79 8.55 14.79
N GLY A 480 19.61 8.14 15.76
CA GLY A 480 19.59 6.76 16.26
C GLY A 480 18.24 6.42 16.90
N VAL A 481 17.59 5.36 16.44
CA VAL A 481 16.41 4.77 17.11
C VAL A 481 16.85 4.30 18.50
N GLN A 482 16.20 4.78 19.56
CA GLN A 482 16.42 4.27 20.91
C GLN A 482 15.73 2.91 21.04
N VAL A 483 16.47 1.84 20.76
CA VAL A 483 16.04 0.47 20.98
C VAL A 483 16.58 -0.01 22.33
N SER A 484 15.69 -0.38 23.25
CA SER A 484 16.06 -1.03 24.50
C SER A 484 15.56 -2.47 24.49
N GLU A 485 16.47 -3.42 24.69
CA GLU A 485 16.17 -4.86 24.76
C GLU A 485 16.43 -5.36 26.19
N LYS A 486 15.45 -6.02 26.79
CA LYS A 486 15.60 -6.66 28.10
C LYS A 486 15.03 -8.07 28.11
N TYR A 487 15.79 -8.98 28.72
CA TYR A 487 15.38 -10.35 28.99
C TYR A 487 14.95 -10.45 30.46
N LEU A 488 13.70 -10.86 30.69
CA LEU A 488 13.16 -11.07 32.03
C LEU A 488 12.89 -12.57 32.20
N GLU A 489 13.54 -13.20 33.17
CA GLU A 489 13.36 -14.62 33.47
C GLU A 489 12.28 -14.79 34.55
N ILE A 490 11.20 -15.52 34.23
CA ILE A 490 10.16 -15.91 35.19
C ILE A 490 9.88 -17.42 34.98
N GLY A 491 10.51 -18.26 35.80
CA GLY A 491 10.35 -19.72 35.72
C GLY A 491 11.03 -20.37 34.49
N GLN A 492 10.44 -21.42 33.93
CA GLN A 492 11.02 -22.23 32.83
C GLN A 492 10.91 -21.60 31.42
N ARG A 493 10.26 -20.43 31.24
CA ARG A 493 10.18 -19.72 29.94
C ARG A 493 10.75 -18.30 30.06
N LYS A 494 11.69 -17.96 29.18
CA LYS A 494 12.33 -16.63 29.09
C LYS A 494 11.37 -15.66 28.40
N ARG A 495 10.95 -14.57 29.07
CA ARG A 495 10.07 -13.55 28.51
C ARG A 495 10.91 -12.37 27.99
N VAL A 496 10.72 -12.00 26.73
CA VAL A 496 11.41 -10.87 26.11
C VAL A 496 10.47 -9.67 26.04
N VAL A 497 10.93 -8.51 26.54
CA VAL A 497 10.24 -7.24 26.34
C VAL A 497 11.21 -6.31 25.62
N LYS A 498 10.81 -5.88 24.43
CA LYS A 498 11.56 -4.93 23.61
C LYS A 498 10.77 -3.63 23.51
N SER A 499 11.45 -2.50 23.61
CA SER A 499 10.84 -1.18 23.37
C SER A 499 11.61 -0.41 22.31
N ALA A 500 10.89 0.28 21.42
CA ALA A 500 11.47 1.18 20.44
C ALA A 500 10.74 2.53 20.48
N ILE A 501 11.49 3.61 20.68
CA ILE A 501 10.98 4.98 20.55
C ILE A 501 11.52 5.54 19.23
N LEU A 502 10.61 5.86 18.31
CA LEU A 502 10.96 6.40 17.01
C LEU A 502 11.10 7.93 17.09
N PRO A 503 12.26 8.50 16.68
CA PRO A 503 12.48 9.95 16.72
C PRO A 503 11.58 10.66 15.70
N ALA A 504 11.13 11.86 16.05
CA ALA A 504 10.24 12.69 15.20
C ALA A 504 8.93 11.99 14.74
N ALA A 505 8.57 10.85 15.33
CA ALA A 505 7.36 10.11 14.99
C ALA A 505 6.19 10.53 15.90
N SER A 506 4.98 10.53 15.35
CA SER A 506 3.74 10.89 16.04
C SER A 506 2.83 9.66 16.25
N HIS A 507 1.59 9.86 16.69
CA HIS A 507 0.63 8.77 16.84
C HIS A 507 0.27 8.08 15.50
N ALA A 508 0.54 8.75 14.39
CA ALA A 508 0.29 8.29 13.02
C ALA A 508 1.38 7.38 12.44
N LEU A 509 2.37 6.95 13.23
CA LEU A 509 3.57 6.23 12.77
C LEU A 509 3.29 4.93 11.96
N LEU A 510 2.06 4.42 12.02
CA LEU A 510 1.62 3.24 11.28
C LEU A 510 1.40 3.50 9.78
N TYR A 511 1.04 4.72 9.41
CA TYR A 511 0.77 5.11 8.01
C TYR A 511 1.49 6.39 7.58
N ASP A 512 2.26 7.02 8.47
CA ASP A 512 3.16 8.11 8.13
C ASP A 512 4.34 7.60 7.29
N ARG A 513 4.59 8.28 6.16
CA ARG A 513 5.56 7.87 5.13
C ARG A 513 6.99 7.76 5.65
N ALA A 514 7.35 8.60 6.61
CA ALA A 514 8.69 8.62 7.17
C ALA A 514 8.96 7.43 8.10
N THR A 515 7.93 6.84 8.69
CA THR A 515 8.08 5.94 9.85
C THR A 515 7.59 4.52 9.60
N TYR A 516 6.61 4.31 8.70
CA TYR A 516 6.01 2.98 8.53
C TYR A 516 7.01 1.89 8.09
N ARG A 517 8.03 2.24 7.29
CA ARG A 517 9.05 1.27 6.82
C ARG A 517 9.92 0.81 7.99
N THR A 518 10.40 1.76 8.78
CA THR A 518 11.17 1.49 10.00
C THR A 518 10.35 0.68 10.98
N LEU A 519 9.06 1.02 11.17
CA LEU A 519 8.14 0.23 11.99
C LEU A 519 8.02 -1.21 11.48
N ALA A 520 7.80 -1.40 10.19
CA ALA A 520 7.65 -2.73 9.59
C ALA A 520 8.92 -3.57 9.77
N GLY A 521 10.11 -2.97 9.65
CA GLY A 521 11.39 -3.62 9.93
C GLY A 521 11.52 -4.06 11.38
N ILE A 522 11.29 -3.14 12.34
CA ILE A 522 11.35 -3.43 13.78
C ILE A 522 10.39 -4.56 14.16
N ILE A 523 9.17 -4.57 13.60
CA ILE A 523 8.20 -5.64 13.84
C ILE A 523 8.73 -6.96 13.28
N GLN A 524 9.14 -7.02 12.02
CA GLN A 524 9.65 -8.26 11.40
C GLN A 524 10.87 -8.83 12.13
N ASP A 525 11.80 -7.98 12.54
CA ASP A 525 12.98 -8.36 13.30
C ASP A 525 12.61 -8.97 14.66
N PHE A 526 11.68 -8.33 15.39
CA PHE A 526 11.19 -8.83 16.66
C PHE A 526 10.46 -10.17 16.49
N LEU A 527 9.57 -10.28 15.49
CA LEU A 527 8.80 -11.50 15.25
C LEU A 527 9.71 -12.68 14.93
N SER A 528 10.68 -12.50 14.03
CA SER A 528 11.61 -13.56 13.62
C SER A 528 12.63 -13.93 14.71
N SER A 529 13.07 -12.96 15.52
CA SER A 529 14.12 -13.19 16.53
C SER A 529 13.57 -13.68 17.87
N ASN A 530 12.40 -13.20 18.29
CA ASN A 530 11.91 -13.36 19.66
C ASN A 530 10.58 -14.12 19.78
N VAL A 531 9.81 -14.24 18.69
CA VAL A 531 8.50 -14.92 18.71
C VAL A 531 8.59 -16.26 17.99
N ASP A 532 8.87 -16.24 16.69
CA ASP A 532 8.93 -17.43 15.86
C ASP A 532 9.90 -17.24 14.68
N LYS A 533 10.94 -18.08 14.65
CA LYS A 533 11.97 -18.07 13.60
C LYS A 533 11.41 -18.34 12.20
N ARG A 534 10.25 -19.01 12.10
CA ARG A 534 9.56 -19.30 10.83
C ARG A 534 9.08 -18.05 10.10
N LEU A 535 8.95 -16.93 10.81
CA LEU A 535 8.58 -15.63 10.25
C LEU A 535 9.77 -14.89 9.63
N GLY A 536 11.00 -15.39 9.80
CA GLY A 536 12.19 -14.85 9.18
C GLY A 536 12.30 -15.27 7.71
N LEU A 537 12.65 -14.31 6.84
CA LEU A 537 12.78 -14.54 5.39
C LEU A 537 13.75 -15.70 5.07
N GLY A 538 14.90 -15.78 5.75
CA GLY A 538 15.86 -16.88 5.56
C GLY A 538 15.26 -18.26 5.81
N TRP A 539 14.50 -18.43 6.90
CA TRP A 539 13.83 -19.72 7.19
C TRP A 539 12.79 -20.08 6.12
N GLN A 540 12.02 -19.11 5.64
CA GLN A 540 11.00 -19.36 4.61
C GLN A 540 11.62 -19.75 3.28
N LEU A 541 12.69 -19.04 2.89
CA LEU A 541 13.46 -19.33 1.68
C LEU A 541 14.06 -20.74 1.70
N GLN A 542 14.35 -21.31 2.88
CA GLN A 542 14.79 -22.70 3.00
C GLN A 542 13.73 -23.72 2.54
N HIS A 543 12.46 -23.40 2.70
CA HIS A 543 11.35 -24.31 2.41
C HIS A 543 10.66 -24.03 1.07
N MET A 544 10.77 -22.80 0.56
CA MET A 544 10.19 -22.42 -0.74
C MET A 544 10.98 -22.94 -1.95
N ASN A 545 12.28 -23.26 -1.78
CA ASN A 545 13.24 -23.61 -2.83
C ASN A 545 13.45 -25.12 -3.06
N THR A 546 12.63 -25.98 -2.45
CA THR A 546 12.86 -27.44 -2.38
C THR A 546 11.76 -28.28 -3.03
N SER A 547 10.65 -27.69 -3.49
CA SER A 547 9.39 -28.43 -3.70
C SER A 547 8.71 -28.23 -5.08
N GLY A 548 9.47 -28.06 -6.16
CA GLY A 548 8.93 -28.01 -7.53
C GLY A 548 9.63 -28.90 -8.56
N LYS A 549 8.87 -29.65 -9.39
CA LYS A 549 9.39 -30.39 -10.56
C LYS A 549 10.18 -29.51 -11.55
N TRP A 550 9.84 -28.21 -11.61
CA TRP A 550 10.56 -27.21 -12.41
C TRP A 550 11.85 -26.70 -11.76
N ASP A 551 11.87 -26.66 -10.42
CA ASP A 551 13.03 -26.22 -9.63
C ASP A 551 14.22 -27.17 -9.84
N VAL A 552 13.97 -28.48 -10.00
CA VAL A 552 15.01 -29.50 -10.24
C VAL A 552 15.68 -29.35 -11.62
N LYS A 553 14.93 -29.01 -12.68
CA LYS A 553 15.49 -28.81 -14.03
C LYS A 553 16.34 -27.53 -14.11
N ASN A 554 15.87 -26.45 -13.50
CA ASN A 554 16.61 -25.19 -13.41
C ASN A 554 17.80 -25.30 -12.45
N LEU A 555 17.67 -26.06 -11.36
CA LEU A 555 18.76 -26.30 -10.41
C LEU A 555 19.92 -27.06 -11.05
N ALA A 556 19.65 -28.10 -11.85
CA ALA A 556 20.72 -28.83 -12.53
C ALA A 556 21.50 -27.93 -13.51
N LYS A 557 20.81 -27.07 -14.26
CA LYS A 557 21.46 -26.06 -15.13
C LYS A 557 22.23 -25.02 -14.30
N TRP A 558 21.63 -24.50 -13.23
CA TRP A 558 22.24 -23.51 -12.34
C TRP A 558 23.48 -24.06 -11.59
N LYS A 559 23.47 -25.33 -11.18
CA LYS A 559 24.62 -25.98 -10.52
C LYS A 559 25.82 -26.11 -11.46
N LYS A 560 25.58 -26.37 -12.75
CA LYS A 560 26.63 -26.41 -13.78
C LYS A 560 27.27 -25.05 -14.06
N VAL A 561 26.56 -23.95 -13.76
CA VAL A 561 27.08 -22.59 -13.94
C VAL A 561 28.09 -22.28 -12.83
N ALA A 562 29.26 -21.76 -13.22
CA ALA A 562 30.29 -21.34 -12.28
C ALA A 562 29.75 -20.27 -11.30
N PRO A 563 29.98 -20.39 -9.98
CA PRO A 563 29.46 -19.44 -9.00
C PRO A 563 29.87 -17.98 -9.24
N VAL A 564 31.16 -17.77 -9.52
CA VAL A 564 31.82 -16.46 -9.66
C VAL A 564 32.71 -16.48 -10.90
N SER A 565 32.68 -15.42 -11.71
CA SER A 565 33.56 -15.25 -12.87
C SER A 565 35.00 -14.92 -12.48
N GLU A 566 35.89 -14.92 -13.46
CA GLU A 566 37.16 -14.21 -13.30
C GLU A 566 36.92 -12.70 -13.18
N ARG A 567 37.95 -11.96 -12.74
CA ARG A 567 37.86 -10.49 -12.60
C ARG A 567 37.74 -9.85 -13.97
N ILE A 568 36.70 -9.04 -14.16
CA ILE A 568 36.42 -8.31 -15.39
C ILE A 568 36.93 -6.88 -15.20
N ALA A 569 37.94 -6.51 -16.01
CA ALA A 569 38.57 -5.18 -15.99
C ALA A 569 38.98 -4.65 -14.59
N ASN A 570 39.31 -5.53 -13.64
CA ASN A 570 39.60 -5.19 -12.23
C ASN A 570 38.49 -4.44 -11.48
N THR A 571 37.29 -4.36 -12.03
CA THR A 571 36.15 -3.64 -11.44
C THR A 571 35.05 -4.60 -11.01
N PHE A 572 34.81 -5.66 -11.77
CA PHE A 572 33.66 -6.54 -11.59
C PHE A 572 34.00 -8.02 -11.43
N ALA A 573 33.05 -8.75 -10.84
CA ALA A 573 32.90 -10.19 -11.01
C ALA A 573 31.43 -10.51 -11.28
N ALA A 574 31.15 -11.23 -12.36
CA ALA A 574 29.81 -11.72 -12.66
C ALA A 574 29.52 -12.97 -11.82
N LEU A 575 28.38 -12.97 -11.12
CA LEU A 575 27.97 -14.06 -10.24
C LEU A 575 26.69 -14.71 -10.78
N LYS A 576 26.52 -16.00 -10.52
CA LYS A 576 25.16 -16.57 -10.51
C LYS A 576 24.46 -16.17 -9.21
N MET A 577 23.13 -16.09 -9.24
CA MET A 577 22.31 -15.82 -8.06
C MET A 577 22.65 -16.79 -6.93
N LEU A 578 22.79 -16.31 -5.69
CA LEU A 578 22.96 -17.19 -4.52
C LEU A 578 21.64 -17.90 -4.19
N ARG A 579 21.70 -19.00 -3.43
CA ARG A 579 20.49 -19.65 -2.90
C ARG A 579 20.69 -19.99 -1.42
N GLU A 580 19.67 -19.72 -0.60
CA GLU A 580 19.72 -19.99 0.85
C GLU A 580 20.02 -21.46 1.17
N VAL A 581 19.47 -22.38 0.37
CA VAL A 581 19.53 -23.84 0.60
C VAL A 581 20.73 -24.52 -0.03
N ASP A 582 21.52 -23.83 -0.84
CA ASP A 582 22.62 -24.47 -1.56
C ASP A 582 23.83 -24.67 -0.65
N GLU A 583 24.49 -25.82 -0.73
CA GLU A 583 25.63 -26.15 0.15
C GLU A 583 26.89 -25.32 -0.19
N GLU A 584 27.07 -24.97 -1.47
CA GLU A 584 28.30 -24.33 -1.95
C GLU A 584 28.14 -22.82 -2.13
N HIS A 585 27.01 -22.36 -2.69
CA HIS A 585 26.78 -20.96 -3.09
C HIS A 585 25.57 -20.33 -2.39
N ASN A 586 25.64 -20.30 -1.06
CA ASN A 586 24.73 -19.57 -0.17
C ASN A 586 25.40 -18.30 0.40
N PRO A 587 24.63 -17.36 0.99
CA PRO A 587 25.18 -16.12 1.55
C PRO A 587 26.35 -16.31 2.51
N ALA A 588 26.24 -17.23 3.46
CA ALA A 588 27.24 -17.43 4.51
C ALA A 588 28.56 -18.00 3.97
N THR A 589 28.51 -19.04 3.12
CA THR A 589 29.71 -19.63 2.51
C THR A 589 30.33 -18.67 1.50
N PHE A 590 29.51 -17.95 0.74
CA PHE A 590 29.97 -16.95 -0.20
C PHE A 590 30.68 -15.79 0.51
N SER A 591 30.08 -15.23 1.56
CA SER A 591 30.71 -14.14 2.30
C SER A 591 32.00 -14.59 2.97
N ALA A 592 32.03 -15.78 3.57
CA ALA A 592 33.24 -16.33 4.17
C ALA A 592 34.39 -16.49 3.15
N LYS A 593 34.06 -16.93 1.92
CA LYS A 593 35.04 -17.19 0.86
C LYS A 593 35.48 -15.93 0.11
N TYR A 594 34.61 -14.95 -0.05
CA TYR A 594 34.82 -13.81 -0.95
C TYR A 594 34.90 -12.44 -0.27
N ARG A 595 34.78 -12.33 1.07
CA ARG A 595 34.85 -11.04 1.80
C ARG A 595 36.05 -10.15 1.47
N ASP A 596 37.21 -10.75 1.15
CA ASP A 596 38.43 -10.00 0.83
C ASP A 596 38.56 -9.68 -0.67
N ARG A 597 37.75 -10.32 -1.52
CA ARG A 597 37.80 -10.21 -2.98
C ARG A 597 36.63 -9.43 -3.58
N ILE A 598 35.46 -9.48 -2.96
CA ILE A 598 34.23 -8.83 -3.39
C ILE A 598 33.78 -7.90 -2.27
N TYR A 599 33.65 -6.60 -2.58
CA TYR A 599 33.24 -5.60 -1.59
C TYR A 599 31.72 -5.49 -1.45
N ALA A 600 31.01 -5.55 -2.58
CA ALA A 600 29.57 -5.42 -2.64
C ALA A 600 28.98 -6.33 -3.73
N VAL A 601 27.71 -6.71 -3.56
CA VAL A 601 26.92 -7.48 -4.52
C VAL A 601 25.74 -6.63 -4.99
N ILE A 602 25.62 -6.44 -6.30
CA ILE A 602 24.49 -5.81 -6.96
C ILE A 602 23.58 -6.88 -7.56
N ASP A 603 22.38 -7.01 -7.02
CA ASP A 603 21.32 -7.86 -7.55
C ASP A 603 20.49 -7.10 -8.57
N ILE A 604 20.63 -7.48 -9.84
CA ILE A 604 19.88 -6.85 -10.94
C ILE A 604 18.57 -7.59 -11.31
N SER A 605 18.18 -8.60 -10.54
CA SER A 605 16.91 -9.33 -10.78
C SER A 605 15.68 -8.48 -10.40
N HIS A 606 14.56 -8.70 -11.07
CA HIS A 606 13.30 -8.02 -10.76
C HIS A 606 12.67 -8.55 -9.47
N GLU A 607 12.66 -9.87 -9.32
CA GLU A 607 12.04 -10.58 -8.18
C GLU A 607 12.85 -10.42 -6.90
N SER A 608 12.21 -10.66 -5.75
CA SER A 608 12.93 -10.72 -4.47
C SER A 608 14.00 -11.82 -4.47
N PRO A 609 15.16 -11.60 -3.83
CA PRO A 609 16.24 -12.58 -3.82
C PRO A 609 15.80 -13.87 -3.14
N VAL A 610 16.25 -15.01 -3.66
CA VAL A 610 15.97 -16.35 -3.10
C VAL A 610 16.89 -16.71 -1.92
N TYR A 611 17.53 -15.71 -1.33
CA TYR A 611 18.45 -15.80 -0.20
C TYR A 611 18.31 -14.56 0.67
N ASN A 612 18.75 -14.63 1.93
CA ASN A 612 18.68 -13.51 2.85
C ASN A 612 19.87 -12.53 2.65
N PRO A 613 19.65 -11.28 2.20
CA PRO A 613 20.73 -10.34 1.96
C PRO A 613 21.48 -9.92 3.23
N THR A 614 20.78 -9.90 4.38
CA THR A 614 21.38 -9.50 5.66
C THR A 614 22.51 -10.45 6.09
N GLU A 615 22.51 -11.70 5.63
CA GLU A 615 23.61 -12.62 5.90
C GLU A 615 24.88 -12.26 5.13
N LEU A 616 24.76 -11.75 3.89
CA LEU A 616 25.91 -11.21 3.14
C LEU A 616 26.51 -10.00 3.86
N GLU A 617 25.65 -9.11 4.35
CA GLU A 617 26.06 -7.90 5.07
C GLU A 617 26.77 -8.23 6.39
N LYS A 618 26.23 -9.19 7.17
CA LYS A 618 26.90 -9.73 8.37
C LYS A 618 28.26 -10.35 8.05
N GLY A 619 28.39 -10.94 6.87
CA GLY A 619 29.65 -11.48 6.35
C GLY A 619 30.63 -10.42 5.82
N GLY A 620 30.26 -9.13 5.85
CA GLY A 620 31.10 -8.01 5.45
C GLY A 620 31.03 -7.64 3.96
N ILE A 621 30.03 -8.14 3.22
CA ILE A 621 29.78 -7.81 1.81
C ILE A 621 28.48 -7.00 1.73
N CYS A 622 28.56 -5.77 1.23
CA CYS A 622 27.37 -4.91 1.10
C CYS A 622 26.42 -5.43 0.02
N TYR A 623 25.11 -5.33 0.23
CA TYR A 623 24.11 -5.73 -0.75
C TYR A 623 23.34 -4.53 -1.32
N TYR A 624 23.17 -4.49 -2.65
CA TYR A 624 22.40 -3.46 -3.34
C TYR A 624 21.43 -4.11 -4.34
N LYS A 625 20.17 -3.67 -4.32
CA LYS A 625 19.14 -4.12 -5.28
C LYS A 625 18.97 -3.07 -6.39
N HIS A 626 19.12 -3.50 -7.64
CA HIS A 626 18.96 -2.66 -8.84
C HIS A 626 18.08 -3.38 -9.88
N PRO A 627 16.76 -3.45 -9.67
CA PRO A 627 15.89 -4.38 -10.37
C PRO A 627 15.79 -4.05 -11.87
N THR A 628 15.92 -5.08 -12.71
CA THR A 628 15.73 -4.98 -14.18
C THR A 628 14.74 -6.03 -14.67
N ILE A 629 14.02 -5.74 -15.75
CA ILE A 629 13.02 -6.64 -16.34
C ILE A 629 13.70 -7.89 -16.94
N SER A 630 13.09 -9.06 -16.76
CA SER A 630 13.62 -10.31 -17.31
C SER A 630 13.50 -10.35 -18.83
N LYS A 631 14.42 -11.08 -19.49
CA LYS A 631 14.46 -11.34 -20.94
C LYS A 631 14.59 -10.12 -21.87
N ILE A 632 14.68 -8.91 -21.34
CA ILE A 632 14.80 -7.68 -22.14
C ILE A 632 16.11 -6.97 -21.75
N PRO A 633 16.83 -6.34 -22.71
CA PRO A 633 17.95 -5.46 -22.39
C PRO A 633 17.54 -4.32 -21.46
N PRO A 634 18.29 -4.07 -20.37
CA PRO A 634 18.09 -2.91 -19.53
C PRO A 634 18.01 -1.60 -20.32
N THR A 635 17.11 -0.73 -19.90
CA THR A 635 16.88 0.58 -20.51
C THR A 635 18.07 1.52 -20.26
N PRO A 636 18.28 2.54 -21.11
CA PRO A 636 19.35 3.52 -20.88
C PRO A 636 19.27 4.22 -19.52
N ASP A 637 18.07 4.43 -18.99
CA ASP A 637 17.88 5.01 -17.65
C ASP A 637 18.40 4.06 -16.56
N GLU A 638 18.02 2.77 -16.61
CA GLU A 638 18.49 1.73 -15.69
C GLU A 638 20.02 1.54 -15.77
N THR A 639 20.59 1.63 -16.98
CA THR A 639 22.04 1.57 -17.19
C THR A 639 22.77 2.74 -16.53
N ARG A 640 22.27 3.98 -16.70
CA ARG A 640 22.88 5.16 -16.04
C ARG A 640 22.82 5.07 -14.53
N ASP A 641 21.70 4.63 -13.97
CA ASP A 641 21.52 4.48 -12.53
C ASP A 641 22.47 3.41 -11.95
N PHE A 642 22.64 2.29 -12.66
CA PHE A 642 23.62 1.27 -12.31
C PHE A 642 25.06 1.80 -12.33
N ILE A 643 25.43 2.53 -13.38
CA ILE A 643 26.76 3.15 -13.49
C ILE A 643 27.01 4.11 -12.32
N ALA A 644 26.02 4.94 -11.97
CA ALA A 644 26.12 5.85 -10.82
C ALA A 644 26.31 5.10 -9.50
N LEU A 645 25.57 3.99 -9.30
CA LEU A 645 25.70 3.12 -8.13
C LEU A 645 27.10 2.50 -8.06
N VAL A 646 27.60 1.92 -9.15
CA VAL A 646 28.95 1.33 -9.21
C VAL A 646 30.01 2.38 -8.91
N ASN A 647 29.88 3.59 -9.46
CA ASN A 647 30.82 4.68 -9.18
C ASN A 647 30.82 5.09 -7.71
N SER A 648 29.67 5.07 -7.03
CA SER A 648 29.61 5.30 -5.58
C SER A 648 30.37 4.20 -4.83
N ILE A 649 30.13 2.94 -5.19
CA ILE A 649 30.78 1.79 -4.54
C ILE A 649 32.30 1.81 -4.79
N GLN A 650 32.75 2.15 -5.99
CA GLN A 650 34.19 2.26 -6.30
C GLN A 650 34.87 3.34 -5.44
N LYS A 651 34.22 4.49 -5.21
CA LYS A 651 34.74 5.53 -4.30
C LYS A 651 34.87 5.03 -2.87
N ASP A 652 33.93 4.22 -2.40
CA ASP A 652 33.99 3.66 -1.04
C ASP A 652 35.06 2.56 -0.94
N ILE A 653 35.26 1.79 -2.01
CA ILE A 653 36.42 0.89 -2.13
C ILE A 653 37.72 1.69 -2.07
N ASP A 654 37.85 2.78 -2.83
CA ASP A 654 39.05 3.63 -2.84
C ASP A 654 39.40 4.15 -1.46
N LYS A 655 38.43 4.74 -0.74
CA LYS A 655 38.61 5.20 0.64
C LYS A 655 39.06 4.07 1.56
N LYS A 656 38.48 2.87 1.42
CA LYS A 656 38.86 1.70 2.23
C LYS A 656 40.27 1.20 1.87
N MET A 657 40.67 1.28 0.61
CA MET A 657 42.01 0.94 0.15
C MET A 657 43.06 1.93 0.67
N GLU A 658 42.75 3.22 0.73
CA GLU A 658 43.62 4.26 1.32
C GLU A 658 43.88 4.04 2.81
N GLN A 659 42.92 3.43 3.51
CA GLN A 659 42.99 3.13 4.95
C GLN A 659 43.69 1.80 5.28
N ARG A 660 44.14 1.03 4.28
CA ARG A 660 44.81 -0.26 4.51
C ARG A 660 46.20 -0.10 5.11
N THR A 661 46.54 -1.00 6.02
CA THR A 661 47.89 -1.15 6.55
C THR A 661 48.87 -1.65 5.46
N GLU A 662 50.17 -1.47 5.64
CA GLU A 662 51.19 -1.86 4.64
C GLU A 662 51.13 -3.37 4.30
N GLU A 663 50.75 -4.21 5.25
CA GLU A 663 50.57 -5.66 5.04
C GLU A 663 49.29 -5.97 4.22
N GLU A 664 48.22 -5.17 4.35
CA GLU A 664 46.96 -5.32 3.61
C GLU A 664 47.01 -4.72 2.20
N LYS A 665 47.97 -3.83 1.91
CA LYS A 665 48.21 -3.29 0.57
C LYS A 665 48.71 -4.34 -0.43
N LEU A 666 49.27 -5.45 0.06
CA LEU A 666 49.65 -6.61 -0.76
C LEU A 666 48.43 -7.41 -1.25
N LEU A 667 47.26 -7.24 -0.63
CA LEU A 667 46.04 -7.94 -1.03
C LEU A 667 45.40 -7.29 -2.27
N PRO A 668 44.86 -8.09 -3.22
CA PRO A 668 44.22 -7.56 -4.42
C PRO A 668 43.08 -6.58 -4.09
N ARG A 669 42.93 -5.52 -4.89
CA ARG A 669 41.78 -4.60 -4.81
C ARG A 669 40.47 -5.40 -4.90
N PRO A 670 39.50 -5.20 -4.00
CA PRO A 670 38.22 -5.91 -4.07
C PRO A 670 37.35 -5.35 -5.21
N VAL A 671 36.49 -6.19 -5.77
CA VAL A 671 35.64 -5.86 -6.93
C VAL A 671 34.16 -5.85 -6.57
N VAL A 672 33.32 -5.38 -7.49
CA VAL A 672 31.86 -5.39 -7.37
C VAL A 672 31.29 -6.66 -8.00
N GLY A 673 30.58 -7.46 -7.21
CA GLY A 673 29.83 -8.61 -7.67
C GLY A 673 28.52 -8.17 -8.34
N VAL A 674 28.17 -8.72 -9.50
CA VAL A 674 26.89 -8.42 -10.17
C VAL A 674 26.22 -9.72 -10.56
N HIS A 675 24.95 -9.90 -10.20
CA HIS A 675 24.19 -11.07 -10.64
C HIS A 675 22.76 -10.75 -11.07
N CYS A 676 22.29 -11.54 -12.02
CA CYS A 676 20.87 -11.73 -12.27
C CYS A 676 20.50 -13.13 -11.76
N HIS A 677 20.03 -14.03 -12.63
CA HIS A 677 19.81 -15.44 -12.33
C HIS A 677 21.09 -16.28 -12.55
N TYR A 678 21.59 -16.35 -13.80
CA TYR A 678 22.80 -17.13 -14.14
C TYR A 678 24.08 -16.29 -14.29
N GLY A 679 23.94 -14.96 -14.38
CA GLY A 679 25.08 -14.05 -14.54
C GLY A 679 25.66 -13.97 -15.96
N TYR A 680 24.82 -14.09 -17.01
CA TYR A 680 25.25 -14.02 -18.42
C TYR A 680 24.67 -12.80 -19.15
N ASN A 681 23.41 -12.83 -19.61
CA ASN A 681 22.86 -11.82 -20.53
C ASN A 681 22.73 -10.42 -19.92
N ARG A 682 21.79 -10.22 -18.98
CA ARG A 682 21.59 -8.90 -18.34
C ARG A 682 22.83 -8.43 -17.59
N THR A 683 23.51 -9.35 -16.90
CA THR A 683 24.76 -9.06 -16.18
C THR A 683 25.85 -8.59 -17.13
N GLY A 684 26.06 -9.32 -18.24
CA GLY A 684 27.06 -8.97 -19.24
C GLY A 684 26.73 -7.68 -19.97
N PHE A 685 25.45 -7.43 -20.27
CA PHE A 685 25.01 -6.16 -20.87
C PHE A 685 25.34 -4.96 -19.97
N MET A 686 24.97 -5.01 -18.69
CA MET A 686 25.23 -3.92 -17.74
C MET A 686 26.72 -3.69 -17.51
N ILE A 687 27.50 -4.78 -17.37
CA ILE A 687 28.95 -4.68 -17.25
C ILE A 687 29.56 -4.09 -18.54
N ALA A 688 29.17 -4.57 -19.72
CA ALA A 688 29.67 -4.06 -20.99
C ALA A 688 29.37 -2.56 -21.18
N CYS A 689 28.16 -2.10 -20.84
CA CYS A 689 27.84 -0.67 -20.85
C CYS A 689 28.79 0.14 -19.96
N TYR A 690 29.11 -0.34 -18.76
CA TYR A 690 30.09 0.32 -17.88
C TYR A 690 31.49 0.33 -18.50
N LEU A 691 31.95 -0.79 -19.06
CA LEU A 691 33.27 -0.88 -19.70
C LEU A 691 33.40 0.12 -20.85
N ILE A 692 32.36 0.26 -21.67
CA ILE A 692 32.33 1.18 -22.81
C ILE A 692 32.30 2.63 -22.33
N GLU A 693 31.34 3.00 -21.49
CA GLU A 693 31.12 4.40 -21.11
C GLU A 693 32.18 4.95 -20.15
N HIS A 694 32.72 4.12 -19.26
CA HIS A 694 33.60 4.59 -18.16
C HIS A 694 35.04 4.09 -18.26
N LEU A 695 35.29 2.94 -18.88
CA LEU A 695 36.65 2.41 -19.07
C LEU A 695 37.17 2.59 -20.50
N GLY A 696 36.35 3.16 -21.40
CA GLY A 696 36.75 3.49 -22.77
C GLY A 696 36.95 2.28 -23.69
N PHE A 697 36.32 1.15 -23.37
CA PHE A 697 36.40 -0.04 -24.22
C PHE A 697 35.59 0.15 -25.51
N GLY A 698 36.07 -0.40 -26.63
CA GLY A 698 35.24 -0.60 -27.80
C GLY A 698 34.10 -1.57 -27.52
N VAL A 699 33.01 -1.50 -28.30
CA VAL A 699 31.83 -2.36 -28.10
C VAL A 699 32.21 -3.85 -28.18
N GLN A 700 33.01 -4.22 -29.18
CA GLN A 700 33.48 -5.59 -29.36
C GLN A 700 34.45 -5.99 -28.24
N ASP A 701 35.37 -5.11 -27.85
CA ASP A 701 36.35 -5.39 -26.77
C ASP A 701 35.66 -5.65 -25.43
N ALA A 702 34.60 -4.90 -25.12
CA ALA A 702 33.81 -5.10 -23.90
C ALA A 702 33.08 -6.44 -23.89
N ILE A 703 32.54 -6.87 -25.04
CA ILE A 703 31.89 -8.18 -25.20
C ILE A 703 32.92 -9.30 -25.07
N ASP A 704 34.08 -9.15 -25.71
CA ASP A 704 35.14 -10.16 -25.70
C ASP A 704 35.76 -10.31 -24.31
N GLU A 705 35.99 -9.20 -23.60
CA GLU A 705 36.47 -9.21 -22.21
C GLU A 705 35.47 -9.91 -21.28
N PHE A 706 34.16 -9.64 -21.43
CA PHE A 706 33.14 -10.34 -20.66
C PHE A 706 33.10 -11.84 -20.98
N ASN A 707 33.16 -12.21 -22.27
CA ASN A 707 33.16 -13.60 -22.71
C ASN A 707 34.39 -14.36 -22.19
N ARG A 708 35.58 -13.75 -22.26
CA ARG A 708 36.84 -14.30 -21.75
C ARG A 708 36.75 -14.63 -20.26
N CYS A 709 36.22 -13.71 -19.46
CA CYS A 709 36.12 -13.86 -18.00
C CYS A 709 34.91 -14.70 -17.55
N ARG A 710 33.86 -14.82 -18.38
CA ARG A 710 32.63 -15.57 -18.11
C ARG A 710 32.14 -16.34 -19.35
N PRO A 711 32.81 -17.43 -19.77
CA PRO A 711 32.38 -18.19 -20.94
C PRO A 711 30.96 -18.80 -20.77
N PRO A 712 30.09 -18.79 -21.79
CA PRO A 712 30.30 -18.35 -23.18
C PRO A 712 29.96 -16.86 -23.45
N GLY A 713 29.93 -16.03 -22.42
CA GLY A 713 29.61 -14.60 -22.53
C GLY A 713 28.10 -14.32 -22.58
N ILE A 714 27.74 -13.22 -23.23
CA ILE A 714 26.33 -12.86 -23.49
C ILE A 714 25.80 -13.85 -24.53
N ARG A 715 24.78 -14.64 -24.15
CA ARG A 715 24.24 -15.73 -24.97
C ARG A 715 23.22 -15.22 -25.99
N HIS A 716 22.39 -14.26 -25.60
CA HIS A 716 21.27 -13.84 -26.42
C HIS A 716 21.68 -12.70 -27.35
N GLY A 717 21.51 -12.92 -28.66
CA GLY A 717 21.95 -11.98 -29.69
C GLY A 717 21.29 -10.60 -29.60
N HIS A 718 20.05 -10.51 -29.11
CA HIS A 718 19.36 -9.23 -28.96
C HIS A 718 19.99 -8.29 -27.93
N PHE A 719 20.71 -8.80 -26.92
CA PHE A 719 21.50 -7.97 -25.99
C PHE A 719 22.74 -7.39 -26.69
N ILE A 720 23.45 -8.23 -27.46
CA ILE A 720 24.62 -7.83 -28.25
C ILE A 720 24.23 -6.77 -29.28
N ASN A 721 23.17 -7.03 -30.06
CA ASN A 721 22.65 -6.09 -31.06
C ASN A 721 22.24 -4.75 -30.46
N THR A 722 21.80 -4.74 -29.20
CA THR A 722 21.44 -3.51 -28.49
C THR A 722 22.68 -2.72 -28.09
N LEU A 723 23.77 -3.38 -27.64
CA LEU A 723 25.06 -2.71 -27.37
C LEU A 723 25.60 -2.01 -28.63
N PHE A 724 25.63 -2.71 -29.77
CA PHE A 724 26.06 -2.09 -31.03
C PHE A 724 25.16 -0.92 -31.44
N ARG A 725 23.83 -1.05 -31.30
CA ARG A 725 22.91 0.06 -31.58
C ARG A 725 23.11 1.27 -30.68
N LEU A 726 23.51 1.08 -29.43
CA LEU A 726 23.70 2.16 -28.46
C LEU A 726 25.03 2.89 -28.65
N PHE A 727 26.09 2.18 -29.06
CA PHE A 727 27.47 2.71 -28.97
C PHE A 727 28.25 2.72 -30.30
N ASP A 728 27.74 2.12 -31.37
CA ASP A 728 28.42 2.03 -32.68
C ASP A 728 27.90 3.05 -33.73
N PHE A 729 27.17 4.08 -33.29
CA PHE A 729 26.74 5.20 -34.13
C PHE A 729 27.68 6.40 -33.96
N ASP A 730 28.89 6.30 -34.52
CA ASP A 730 29.72 7.46 -34.86
C ASP A 730 29.58 7.76 -36.37
N PRO A 731 28.93 8.87 -36.77
CA PRO A 731 28.78 9.25 -38.18
C PRO A 731 30.12 9.51 -38.90
N ALA A 732 31.23 9.70 -38.17
CA ALA A 732 32.51 10.11 -38.74
C ALA A 732 33.34 8.95 -39.35
N HIS A 733 33.00 7.69 -39.06
CA HIS A 733 33.84 6.54 -39.44
C HIS A 733 33.48 5.88 -40.80
N LEU A 734 32.39 6.31 -41.43
CA LEU A 734 31.89 5.76 -42.71
C LEU A 734 32.68 6.19 -43.96
N ASP A 735 33.46 7.26 -43.88
CA ASP A 735 34.23 7.75 -45.05
C ASP A 735 35.63 7.12 -45.16
N ALA A 736 36.19 6.57 -44.07
CA ALA A 736 37.56 6.04 -44.07
C ALA A 736 37.66 4.57 -44.54
N GLN A 737 36.59 3.78 -44.42
CA GLN A 737 36.61 2.34 -44.79
C GLN A 737 36.08 2.05 -46.21
N ARG A 738 35.54 3.03 -46.93
CA ARG A 738 35.11 2.85 -48.33
C ARG A 738 36.24 2.92 -49.36
N LEU A 739 37.47 3.28 -48.94
CA LEU A 739 38.60 3.53 -49.83
C LEU A 739 39.73 2.49 -49.79
N SER A 740 39.64 1.42 -48.97
CA SER A 740 40.80 0.54 -48.71
C SER A 740 40.65 -0.95 -49.03
N LEU A 741 39.60 -1.42 -49.73
CA LEU A 741 39.49 -2.85 -50.07
C LEU A 741 39.26 -3.09 -51.56
N SER A 742 40.35 -3.03 -52.31
CA SER A 742 40.50 -3.61 -53.66
C SER A 742 41.67 -4.60 -53.68
N ASN A 743 41.44 -5.87 -53.31
CA ASN A 743 41.87 -7.02 -54.13
C ASN A 743 41.40 -8.37 -53.53
N PRO A 744 41.30 -9.42 -54.38
CA PRO A 744 40.60 -10.67 -54.12
C PRO A 744 41.54 -11.80 -53.65
N TYR A 745 40.94 -12.93 -53.24
CA TYR A 745 41.43 -14.33 -53.16
C TYR A 745 41.06 -15.04 -51.84
N PRO A 746 40.85 -16.38 -51.85
CA PRO A 746 39.49 -16.92 -51.73
C PRO A 746 39.33 -17.79 -50.47
N SER A 747 38.15 -17.75 -49.86
CA SER A 747 37.75 -18.70 -48.83
C SER A 747 36.48 -19.43 -49.22
N THR A 748 36.54 -20.73 -48.95
CA THR A 748 35.65 -21.83 -49.30
C THR A 748 34.16 -21.60 -48.96
N PRO A 749 33.24 -22.24 -49.69
CA PRO A 749 31.82 -21.98 -49.56
C PRO A 749 31.27 -22.62 -48.29
N ARG A 750 31.07 -21.82 -47.22
CA ARG A 750 30.03 -22.13 -46.25
C ARG A 750 28.69 -21.79 -46.89
N GLN A 751 27.87 -22.82 -47.09
CA GLN A 751 26.49 -22.72 -47.53
C GLN A 751 25.74 -21.70 -46.67
N VAL A 752 25.58 -20.48 -47.18
CA VAL A 752 24.52 -19.59 -46.71
C VAL A 752 23.27 -20.03 -47.45
N ALA A 753 22.42 -20.79 -46.76
CA ALA A 753 21.08 -21.04 -47.24
C ALA A 753 20.40 -19.67 -47.47
N LYS A 754 19.98 -19.42 -48.71
CA LYS A 754 19.02 -18.36 -49.02
C LYS A 754 17.75 -18.62 -48.21
N MET A 755 17.55 -17.94 -47.09
CA MET A 755 16.21 -17.81 -46.50
C MET A 755 15.59 -16.50 -46.99
N GLY A 756 14.46 -16.61 -47.67
CA GLY A 756 13.58 -15.47 -47.92
C GLY A 756 13.04 -14.92 -46.60
N GLY A 757 12.52 -13.68 -46.61
CA GLY A 757 11.96 -13.07 -45.40
C GLY A 757 10.79 -13.87 -44.83
N VAL A 758 10.80 -14.09 -43.51
CA VAL A 758 9.72 -14.74 -42.75
C VAL A 758 8.47 -13.87 -42.77
N THR A 759 7.33 -14.46 -43.11
CA THR A 759 6.02 -13.80 -43.13
C THR A 759 5.06 -14.48 -42.16
N VAL A 760 3.87 -13.90 -41.94
CA VAL A 760 2.80 -14.52 -41.13
C VAL A 760 2.42 -15.92 -41.62
N ARG A 761 2.70 -16.26 -42.88
CA ARG A 761 2.40 -17.58 -43.47
C ARG A 761 3.31 -18.68 -42.96
N ASP A 762 4.48 -18.31 -42.46
CA ASP A 762 5.55 -19.21 -42.09
C ASP A 762 5.53 -19.54 -40.58
N VAL A 763 4.59 -18.93 -39.83
CA VAL A 763 4.47 -19.06 -38.37
C VAL A 763 3.19 -19.79 -37.98
N ASP A 764 3.29 -20.61 -36.91
CA ASP A 764 2.13 -21.27 -36.33
C ASP A 764 1.02 -20.27 -35.96
N ALA A 765 -0.22 -20.66 -36.19
CA ALA A 765 -1.37 -19.79 -36.03
C ALA A 765 -1.54 -19.33 -34.59
N GLN A 766 -1.41 -20.23 -33.64
CA GLN A 766 -1.68 -19.94 -32.23
C GLN A 766 -0.57 -19.07 -31.67
N LYS A 767 0.70 -19.40 -31.97
CA LYS A 767 1.86 -18.64 -31.52
C LYS A 767 1.84 -17.20 -32.04
N PHE A 768 1.57 -17.02 -33.34
CA PHE A 768 1.41 -15.68 -33.92
C PHE A 768 0.26 -14.89 -33.28
N ILE A 769 -0.90 -15.52 -33.07
CA ILE A 769 -2.07 -14.83 -32.49
C ILE A 769 -1.77 -14.34 -31.08
N SER A 770 -1.11 -15.16 -30.24
CA SER A 770 -0.69 -14.79 -28.89
C SER A 770 0.34 -13.66 -28.89
N ALA A 771 1.36 -13.73 -29.76
CA ALA A 771 2.38 -12.69 -29.86
C ALA A 771 1.77 -11.35 -30.34
N TYR A 772 0.89 -11.40 -31.33
CA TYR A 772 0.26 -10.22 -31.90
C TYR A 772 -0.81 -9.63 -30.97
N SER A 773 -1.55 -10.43 -30.21
CA SER A 773 -2.48 -9.91 -29.18
C SER A 773 -1.73 -9.18 -28.07
N ALA A 774 -0.61 -9.73 -27.60
CA ALA A 774 0.26 -9.07 -26.63
C ALA A 774 0.87 -7.76 -27.18
N PHE A 775 1.21 -7.71 -28.47
CA PHE A 775 1.62 -6.47 -29.13
C PHE A 775 0.50 -5.42 -29.16
N LEU A 776 -0.73 -5.80 -29.55
CA LEU A 776 -1.87 -4.89 -29.56
C LEU A 776 -2.21 -4.34 -28.16
N LYS A 777 -2.09 -5.18 -27.12
CA LYS A 777 -2.26 -4.79 -25.72
C LYS A 777 -1.20 -3.77 -25.28
N ARG A 778 0.08 -4.06 -25.52
CA ARG A 778 1.22 -3.15 -25.22
C ARG A 778 1.10 -1.81 -25.92
N GLN A 779 0.56 -1.78 -27.13
CA GLN A 779 0.40 -0.55 -27.90
C GLN A 779 -0.64 0.41 -27.28
N GLY A 780 -1.67 -0.11 -26.60
CA GLY A 780 -2.73 0.67 -25.96
C GLY A 780 -3.59 1.53 -26.92
N LYS A 781 -3.46 1.34 -28.23
CA LYS A 781 -4.16 2.15 -29.26
C LYS A 781 -5.45 1.51 -29.77
N LEU A 782 -5.67 0.22 -29.51
CA LEU A 782 -6.84 -0.51 -29.99
C LEU A 782 -8.09 -0.06 -29.19
N PRO A 783 -9.13 0.52 -29.80
CA PRO A 783 -10.32 0.95 -29.08
C PRO A 783 -11.17 -0.26 -28.64
N ILE A 784 -11.23 -0.50 -27.34
CA ILE A 784 -12.02 -1.59 -26.75
C ILE A 784 -13.48 -1.11 -26.53
N PRO A 785 -14.50 -1.85 -27.00
CA PRO A 785 -15.89 -1.55 -26.69
C PRO A 785 -16.19 -1.79 -25.19
N GLY A 786 -16.91 -0.86 -24.54
CA GLY A 786 -17.20 -0.96 -23.10
C GLY A 786 -18.12 -2.11 -22.66
N TRP A 787 -18.58 -2.96 -23.58
CA TRP A 787 -19.38 -4.15 -23.27
C TRP A 787 -18.55 -5.44 -23.27
N VAL A 788 -17.25 -5.38 -23.57
CA VAL A 788 -16.36 -6.55 -23.75
C VAL A 788 -16.38 -7.49 -22.53
N ASP A 789 -16.51 -6.96 -21.32
CA ASP A 789 -16.50 -7.74 -20.07
C ASP A 789 -17.82 -8.47 -19.79
N THR A 790 -18.87 -8.20 -20.56
CA THR A 790 -20.24 -8.67 -20.26
C THR A 790 -20.84 -9.55 -21.35
N VAL A 791 -20.26 -9.57 -22.55
CA VAL A 791 -20.85 -10.27 -23.69
C VAL A 791 -20.19 -11.60 -23.98
N LYS A 792 -21.00 -12.52 -24.47
CA LYS A 792 -20.51 -13.72 -25.13
C LYS A 792 -20.09 -13.48 -26.57
N THR A 793 -19.10 -14.24 -27.02
CA THR A 793 -18.55 -14.16 -28.39
C THR A 793 -19.52 -14.73 -29.45
N SER A 794 -20.42 -15.64 -29.08
CA SER A 794 -21.41 -16.25 -29.97
C SER A 794 -22.70 -16.62 -29.23
N ALA A 795 -23.76 -16.92 -29.99
CA ALA A 795 -25.01 -17.45 -29.43
C ALA A 795 -24.93 -18.94 -29.04
N SER A 796 -23.87 -19.64 -29.46
CA SER A 796 -23.54 -21.02 -29.07
C SER A 796 -22.93 -21.09 -27.68
N ASN A 797 -22.28 -20.03 -27.20
CA ASN A 797 -21.68 -19.99 -25.87
C ASN A 797 -22.73 -19.69 -24.79
N GLU A 798 -22.57 -20.33 -23.64
CA GLU A 798 -23.40 -20.13 -22.45
C GLU A 798 -22.88 -18.97 -21.60
N LEU A 799 -21.56 -18.89 -21.44
CA LEU A 799 -20.86 -17.88 -20.64
C LEU A 799 -19.99 -16.95 -21.53
N PRO A 800 -19.68 -15.73 -21.06
CA PRO A 800 -18.67 -14.87 -21.67
C PRO A 800 -17.25 -15.49 -21.54
N PRO A 801 -16.29 -15.09 -22.39
CA PRO A 801 -14.89 -15.50 -22.23
C PRO A 801 -14.35 -15.09 -20.86
N GLN A 802 -13.59 -15.98 -20.22
CA GLN A 802 -13.00 -15.75 -18.89
C GLN A 802 -11.74 -14.89 -18.95
N ASP A 803 -10.94 -15.05 -20.02
CA ASP A 803 -9.78 -14.21 -20.29
C ASP A 803 -10.19 -12.76 -20.54
N ALA A 804 -9.73 -11.82 -19.71
CA ALA A 804 -10.02 -10.40 -19.85
C ALA A 804 -9.48 -9.79 -21.17
N ASP A 805 -8.44 -10.39 -21.75
CA ASP A 805 -7.80 -9.94 -22.98
C ASP A 805 -8.39 -10.58 -24.25
N TRP A 806 -9.49 -11.33 -24.13
CA TRP A 806 -10.08 -12.08 -25.25
C TRP A 806 -10.36 -11.21 -26.49
N PHE A 807 -10.64 -9.92 -26.31
CA PHE A 807 -10.90 -9.00 -27.42
C PHE A 807 -9.64 -8.70 -28.24
N TYR A 808 -8.46 -8.64 -27.60
CA TYR A 808 -7.17 -8.52 -28.29
C TYR A 808 -6.84 -9.79 -29.07
N VAL A 809 -7.08 -10.96 -28.47
CA VAL A 809 -6.94 -12.27 -29.14
C VAL A 809 -7.86 -12.35 -30.35
N ARG A 810 -9.11 -11.90 -30.21
CA ARG A 810 -10.08 -11.83 -31.32
C ARG A 810 -9.61 -10.89 -32.44
N ALA A 811 -9.09 -9.72 -32.09
CA ALA A 811 -8.56 -8.77 -33.07
C ALA A 811 -7.34 -9.35 -33.81
N ALA A 812 -6.42 -10.00 -33.10
CA ALA A 812 -5.26 -10.65 -33.68
C ALA A 812 -5.65 -11.79 -34.65
N ALA A 813 -6.61 -12.63 -34.24
CA ALA A 813 -7.16 -13.68 -35.10
C ALA A 813 -7.82 -13.12 -36.38
N CYS A 814 -8.59 -12.02 -36.26
CA CYS A 814 -9.18 -11.33 -37.41
C CYS A 814 -8.10 -10.79 -38.38
N ALA A 815 -7.06 -10.14 -37.85
CA ALA A 815 -5.97 -9.59 -38.64
C ALA A 815 -5.22 -10.69 -39.43
N ARG A 816 -4.87 -11.79 -38.75
CA ARG A 816 -4.24 -12.97 -39.39
C ARG A 816 -5.15 -13.57 -40.47
N HIS A 817 -6.44 -13.72 -40.19
CA HIS A 817 -7.38 -14.30 -41.14
C HIS A 817 -7.51 -13.46 -42.42
N ILE A 818 -7.52 -12.13 -42.29
CA ILE A 818 -7.55 -11.19 -43.43
C ILE A 818 -6.24 -11.26 -44.22
N TYR A 819 -5.10 -11.28 -43.53
CA TYR A 819 -3.79 -11.44 -44.17
C TYR A 819 -3.75 -12.69 -45.08
N MET A 820 -4.28 -13.82 -44.59
CA MET A 820 -4.28 -15.08 -45.35
C MET A 820 -5.25 -15.09 -46.54
N ARG A 821 -6.43 -14.48 -46.38
CA ARG A 821 -7.52 -14.53 -47.37
C ARG A 821 -7.61 -13.29 -48.27
N LYS A 822 -6.71 -12.31 -48.08
CA LYS A 822 -6.62 -11.00 -48.74
C LYS A 822 -7.79 -10.06 -48.47
N THR A 823 -9.02 -10.47 -48.78
CA THR A 823 -10.23 -9.66 -48.59
C THR A 823 -11.31 -10.48 -47.86
N VAL A 824 -11.79 -9.96 -46.71
CA VAL A 824 -12.77 -10.68 -45.88
C VAL A 824 -13.83 -9.71 -45.33
N GLY A 825 -15.09 -10.15 -45.37
CA GLY A 825 -16.22 -9.47 -44.74
C GLY A 825 -16.66 -10.14 -43.43
N VAL A 826 -17.44 -9.42 -42.63
CA VAL A 826 -17.95 -9.87 -41.32
C VAL A 826 -18.67 -11.23 -41.42
N GLY A 827 -19.45 -11.48 -42.47
CA GLY A 827 -20.18 -12.75 -42.64
C GLY A 827 -19.26 -13.98 -42.73
N ARG A 828 -18.09 -13.85 -43.34
CA ARG A 828 -17.11 -14.95 -43.44
C ARG A 828 -16.40 -15.19 -42.11
N LEU A 829 -16.11 -14.13 -41.35
CA LEU A 829 -15.57 -14.25 -39.99
C LEU A 829 -16.56 -14.92 -39.04
N ARG A 830 -17.85 -14.57 -39.14
CA ARG A 830 -18.90 -15.19 -38.31
C ARG A 830 -18.98 -16.71 -38.50
N LYS A 831 -18.81 -17.17 -39.74
CA LYS A 831 -18.75 -18.62 -40.04
C LYS A 831 -17.46 -19.24 -39.52
N ALA A 832 -16.31 -18.57 -39.71
CA ALA A 832 -15.01 -19.05 -39.25
C ALA A 832 -14.92 -19.15 -37.72
N HIS A 833 -15.54 -18.22 -37.00
CA HIS A 833 -15.60 -18.19 -35.54
C HIS A 833 -16.83 -18.90 -34.97
N GLY A 834 -17.73 -19.41 -35.82
CA GLY A 834 -18.94 -20.11 -35.41
C GLY A 834 -18.61 -21.46 -34.77
N SER A 835 -19.47 -21.92 -33.87
CA SER A 835 -19.27 -23.20 -33.17
C SER A 835 -20.56 -23.98 -33.03
N THR A 836 -20.45 -25.26 -32.70
CA THR A 836 -21.59 -26.13 -32.47
C THR A 836 -22.27 -25.76 -31.15
N LYS A 837 -23.55 -25.40 -31.19
CA LYS A 837 -24.35 -25.07 -30.01
C LYS A 837 -24.92 -26.35 -29.38
N ASN A 838 -24.64 -26.55 -28.09
CA ASN A 838 -25.39 -27.52 -27.29
C ASN A 838 -26.82 -27.01 -27.04
N ARG A 839 -27.82 -27.85 -27.30
CA ARG A 839 -29.25 -27.51 -27.17
C ARG A 839 -29.93 -28.33 -26.08
N GLY A 840 -29.16 -28.89 -25.14
CA GLY A 840 -29.64 -29.79 -24.11
C GLY A 840 -30.07 -31.12 -24.72
N SER A 841 -31.34 -31.50 -24.56
CA SER A 841 -31.88 -32.76 -25.07
C SER A 841 -32.05 -32.84 -26.59
N ARG A 842 -31.83 -31.74 -27.34
CA ARG A 842 -31.90 -31.73 -28.82
C ARG A 842 -30.49 -31.84 -29.42
N PRO A 843 -30.32 -32.49 -30.59
CA PRO A 843 -29.02 -32.61 -31.25
C PRO A 843 -28.33 -31.26 -31.44
N ALA A 844 -27.01 -31.28 -31.29
CA ALA A 844 -26.16 -30.11 -31.44
C ALA A 844 -26.17 -29.62 -32.90
N HIS A 845 -26.14 -28.30 -33.10
CA HIS A 845 -26.18 -27.69 -34.44
C HIS A 845 -25.21 -26.50 -34.52
N HIS A 846 -24.56 -26.31 -35.67
CA HIS A 846 -23.66 -25.17 -35.88
C HIS A 846 -24.41 -23.83 -35.82
N VAL A 847 -23.82 -22.84 -35.15
CA VAL A 847 -24.34 -21.47 -35.10
C VAL A 847 -23.21 -20.49 -35.37
N ASP A 848 -23.46 -19.54 -36.27
CA ASP A 848 -22.54 -18.44 -36.59
C ASP A 848 -22.20 -17.60 -35.35
N ALA A 849 -20.97 -17.10 -35.28
CA ALA A 849 -20.54 -16.19 -34.23
C ALA A 849 -21.26 -14.83 -34.27
N SER A 850 -21.09 -14.04 -33.20
CA SER A 850 -21.69 -12.72 -33.08
C SER A 850 -21.07 -11.75 -34.09
N GLY A 851 -21.89 -11.31 -35.05
CA GLY A 851 -21.46 -10.33 -36.04
C GLY A 851 -21.12 -8.96 -35.46
N SER A 852 -21.61 -8.62 -34.26
CA SER A 852 -21.26 -7.37 -33.58
C SER A 852 -19.82 -7.38 -33.10
N VAL A 853 -19.38 -8.52 -32.53
CA VAL A 853 -18.02 -8.70 -32.01
C VAL A 853 -17.00 -8.62 -33.14
N ASP A 854 -17.18 -9.43 -34.19
CA ASP A 854 -16.27 -9.42 -35.34
C ASP A 854 -16.23 -8.05 -36.03
N ARG A 855 -17.40 -7.40 -36.22
CA ARG A 855 -17.45 -6.06 -36.82
C ARG A 855 -16.68 -5.03 -36.00
N LYS A 856 -16.78 -5.08 -34.68
CA LYS A 856 -16.12 -4.12 -33.78
C LYS A 856 -14.62 -4.35 -33.72
N ALA A 857 -14.16 -5.60 -33.78
CA ALA A 857 -12.74 -5.91 -33.96
C ALA A 857 -12.20 -5.34 -35.29
N LEU A 858 -12.93 -5.49 -36.40
CA LEU A 858 -12.52 -4.91 -37.68
C LEU A 858 -12.48 -3.38 -37.66
N GLN A 859 -13.48 -2.72 -37.09
CA GLN A 859 -13.50 -1.26 -36.93
C GLN A 859 -12.35 -0.76 -36.06
N ALA A 860 -11.98 -1.52 -35.02
CA ALA A 860 -10.86 -1.18 -34.15
C ALA A 860 -9.52 -1.28 -34.89
N LEU A 861 -9.32 -2.35 -35.66
CA LEU A 861 -8.12 -2.56 -36.50
C LEU A 861 -8.01 -1.54 -37.65
N GLU A 862 -9.14 -1.11 -38.20
CA GLU A 862 -9.21 -0.05 -39.22
C GLU A 862 -8.81 1.31 -38.61
N LYS A 863 -9.26 1.62 -37.39
CA LYS A 863 -8.91 2.87 -36.71
C LYS A 863 -7.42 3.01 -36.40
N ILE A 864 -6.73 1.90 -36.14
CA ILE A 864 -5.27 1.89 -35.92
C ILE A 864 -4.45 1.80 -37.22
N GLY A 865 -5.10 1.75 -38.39
CA GLY A 865 -4.44 1.72 -39.70
C GLY A 865 -3.88 0.36 -40.11
N VAL A 866 -4.27 -0.73 -39.44
CA VAL A 866 -3.86 -2.10 -39.80
C VAL A 866 -4.70 -2.63 -40.97
N LEU A 867 -5.99 -2.29 -40.99
CA LEU A 867 -6.94 -2.66 -42.05
C LEU A 867 -7.43 -1.44 -42.81
N GLU A 868 -7.79 -1.63 -44.06
CA GLU A 868 -8.51 -0.66 -44.89
C GLU A 868 -9.70 -1.33 -45.59
N THR A 869 -10.69 -0.52 -45.97
CA THR A 869 -11.84 -0.99 -46.73
C THR A 869 -11.42 -1.28 -48.17
N ASP A 870 -11.82 -2.45 -48.69
CA ASP A 870 -11.52 -2.85 -50.06
C ASP A 870 -12.60 -2.31 -51.02
N GLU A 871 -12.28 -1.25 -51.77
CA GLU A 871 -13.23 -0.55 -52.66
C GLU A 871 -13.69 -1.41 -53.85
N GLU A 872 -12.86 -2.32 -54.35
CA GLU A 872 -13.18 -3.13 -55.54
C GLU A 872 -14.07 -4.34 -55.21
N LYS A 873 -13.75 -5.07 -54.14
CA LYS A 873 -14.39 -6.37 -53.80
C LYS A 873 -15.33 -6.30 -52.60
N GLY A 874 -15.33 -5.17 -51.89
CA GLY A 874 -16.01 -5.00 -50.61
C GLY A 874 -15.36 -5.81 -49.47
N GLY A 875 -15.55 -5.37 -48.24
CA GLY A 875 -14.92 -5.99 -47.06
C GLY A 875 -13.66 -5.25 -46.61
N ARG A 876 -12.77 -5.93 -45.89
CA ARG A 876 -11.52 -5.35 -45.36
C ARG A 876 -10.32 -6.10 -45.93
N ARG A 877 -9.26 -5.35 -46.25
CA ARG A 877 -7.94 -5.85 -46.63
C ARG A 877 -6.86 -5.29 -45.70
N ILE A 878 -5.71 -5.94 -45.62
CA ILE A 878 -4.56 -5.48 -44.83
C ILE A 878 -3.90 -4.28 -45.53
N THR A 879 -3.52 -3.25 -44.78
CA THR A 879 -2.75 -2.12 -45.33
C THR A 879 -1.28 -2.51 -45.53
N GLN A 880 -0.54 -1.78 -46.36
CA GLN A 880 0.90 -2.01 -46.52
C GLN A 880 1.67 -1.82 -45.20
N SER A 881 1.23 -0.87 -44.35
CA SER A 881 1.82 -0.69 -43.02
C SER A 881 1.47 -1.85 -42.09
N GLY A 882 0.20 -2.29 -42.09
CA GLY A 882 -0.26 -3.44 -41.33
C GLY A 882 0.49 -4.71 -41.72
N GLN A 883 0.68 -4.96 -43.01
CA GLN A 883 1.44 -6.10 -43.50
C GLN A 883 2.88 -6.11 -42.96
N ARG A 884 3.60 -4.98 -43.03
CA ARG A 884 4.95 -4.87 -42.47
C ARG A 884 4.98 -5.11 -40.95
N ASP A 885 3.99 -4.59 -40.23
CA ASP A 885 3.90 -4.79 -38.78
C ASP A 885 3.63 -6.25 -38.42
N LEU A 886 2.71 -6.91 -39.13
CA LEU A 886 2.41 -8.32 -38.92
C LEU A 886 3.61 -9.21 -39.29
N ASP A 887 4.28 -8.97 -40.42
CA ASP A 887 5.45 -9.76 -40.84
C ASP A 887 6.64 -9.55 -39.89
N ARG A 888 6.82 -8.34 -39.34
CA ARG A 888 7.84 -8.08 -38.32
C ARG A 888 7.59 -8.89 -37.04
N ILE A 889 6.33 -8.94 -36.58
CA ILE A 889 5.98 -9.72 -35.39
C ILE A 889 6.10 -11.21 -35.66
N ALA A 890 5.74 -11.67 -36.86
CA ALA A 890 5.93 -13.07 -37.27
C ALA A 890 7.41 -13.47 -37.18
N LYS A 891 8.32 -12.63 -37.67
CA LYS A 891 9.76 -12.87 -37.54
C LYS A 891 10.19 -12.96 -36.06
N THR A 892 9.76 -12.02 -35.21
CA THR A 892 10.09 -12.06 -33.78
C THR A 892 9.58 -13.34 -33.11
N THR A 893 8.40 -13.84 -33.47
CA THR A 893 7.88 -15.11 -32.93
C THR A 893 8.74 -16.31 -33.34
N VAL A 894 9.26 -16.34 -34.57
CA VAL A 894 10.17 -17.41 -35.01
C VAL A 894 11.51 -17.31 -34.29
N ASP A 895 12.07 -16.10 -34.18
CA ASP A 895 13.32 -15.87 -33.45
C ASP A 895 13.17 -16.30 -31.97
N GLU A 896 12.02 -16.02 -31.33
CA GLU A 896 11.69 -16.49 -29.97
C GLU A 896 11.55 -18.02 -29.85
N GLU A 897 11.02 -18.68 -30.89
CA GLU A 897 10.91 -20.14 -30.94
C GLU A 897 12.28 -20.81 -31.07
N GLU A 898 13.11 -20.32 -31.99
CA GLU A 898 14.49 -20.80 -32.16
C GLU A 898 15.30 -20.60 -30.85
N GLU A 899 15.14 -19.45 -30.18
CA GLU A 899 15.75 -19.21 -28.87
C GLU A 899 15.22 -20.19 -27.78
N SER A 900 13.94 -20.57 -27.82
CA SER A 900 13.35 -21.50 -26.86
C SER A 900 13.74 -22.97 -27.07
N ASP A 901 14.00 -23.37 -28.32
CA ASP A 901 14.44 -24.71 -28.68
C ASP A 901 15.95 -24.91 -28.43
N GLU A 902 16.72 -23.81 -28.40
CA GLU A 902 18.15 -23.79 -28.03
C GLU A 902 18.40 -23.67 -26.49
N GLU A 903 17.40 -23.24 -25.70
CA GLU A 903 17.47 -23.08 -24.23
C GLU A 903 17.30 -24.37 -23.42
#